data_AF-A0A1F3F1B6-F1
#
_entry.id   AF-A0A1F3F1B6-F1
#
_cell.length_a   1.000
_cell.length_b   1.000
_cell.length_c   1.000
_cell.angle_alpha   90.00
_cell.angle_beta   90.00
_cell.angle_gamma   90.00
#
_symmetry.space_group_name_H-M   'P 1'
#
loop_
_entity.id
_entity.type
_entity.pdbx_description
1 polymer ?
#
loop_
_entity_poly.entity_id
_entity_poly.type
_entity_poly.pdbx_seq_one_letter_code
_entity_poly.pdbx_strand_id
1 'polypeptide(L)'
;MIVLQSFFLNLAFQINELRNIFKILFFITFFSSSCFLYSQNQKYIKKLHTESLQFFNNEDYQKALPILIELDSLEAGNFETKYYLGVCYLNSSSKDKAIKYLEYAIKNNESSIPADVFKDMGEIYLQKNQFTNALNYFVKYQRITPQFDQSQSNISTLLENTKNAKKLFKDSVDVKIEKLDKKINNDIKSEYLPIISADDSHLFYVSSIKFKNSASDSLKFIMHSIKENGNWKTPQVLEFEVADNQYELAGISSDAQIIYLKFNNNLYLGNLSGNKCINIKELKGINSEYWEYFISGTPDGNEMYFSSNNLGGLGGRDLYKIVKKEDGTWSTPKNLGNKINTALDEDFPFIHPDKKTLYFVSKGHNSMGGFDIFKSISLGKNIWSKPKNVGYPINTTNDDLSFSITANGNTAYVSRTQENNSYLNDIYKVIFNNNVPLTLVKGTILAGTPLKPIFAKLRVIDKELNSVVKYVYNPNPNNGKFLLIFPPGKNYDLIIEAEGFLPQLVNIYVPNQTYFYELYQEINLKSITSLGKIVGEQVTVKNTFYDINSISDSISNTIDTITKNYNVLLQIIEDIINSTDSLQKNEISFLSDNLYSVSEKNNKSANKDYSNLLNLINKAISTTDSTTLNVLEKNTIYIDKTSQSYFYAENKMNKLVPYVINFDTIFTVQPVNTQIDKESEHIIPNLSVTNIKSDSIHVNKITNDIDLNILSSENKKIILSYTIPYEQNAISFSEKYSYDLVEITQLILNNEGLYLDINGFTETGDQLNVHGSILASRVNAVIGKLLAENISYNKLKSSEFVNSKKINKIDLIVYEIIDYENKNKNLLEKTVQNKSQNLSEFIFRIQLKALIKKEESDSKLFNGIKVERIYHNGLYKYISGEFSDLQIAKEYLKEVKKQGFEDAFIVVFKNGSRLEQSEAIKLMKELELN
;
A
#
# COMPACT_ATOMS: atom_id res chain seq x y z
N MET A 1 102.32 -76.04 -15.61
CA MET A 1 101.12 -75.77 -14.77
C MET A 1 101.27 -74.50 -13.92
N ILE A 2 102.35 -74.34 -13.16
CA ILE A 2 102.57 -73.18 -12.26
C ILE A 2 102.62 -71.82 -12.99
N VAL A 3 103.20 -71.77 -14.19
CA VAL A 3 103.28 -70.54 -15.00
C VAL A 3 101.90 -70.09 -15.54
N LEU A 4 101.03 -71.03 -15.93
CA LEU A 4 99.67 -70.69 -16.36
C LEU A 4 98.83 -70.17 -15.18
N GLN A 5 98.96 -70.78 -14.00
CA GLN A 5 98.21 -70.38 -12.82
C GLN A 5 98.61 -68.97 -12.34
N SER A 6 99.91 -68.64 -12.43
CA SER A 6 100.41 -67.28 -12.18
C SER A 6 99.88 -66.26 -13.19
N PHE A 7 99.76 -66.63 -14.47
CA PHE A 7 99.24 -65.72 -15.52
C PHE A 7 97.75 -65.41 -15.32
N PHE A 8 96.94 -66.44 -14.99
CA PHE A 8 95.51 -66.24 -14.71
C PHE A 8 95.25 -65.48 -13.40
N LEU A 9 96.08 -65.67 -12.36
CA LEU A 9 95.98 -64.86 -11.13
C LEU A 9 96.28 -63.38 -11.39
N ASN A 10 97.32 -63.10 -12.19
CA ASN A 10 97.73 -61.73 -12.50
C ASN A 10 96.71 -61.03 -13.41
N LEU A 11 96.11 -61.76 -14.36
CA LEU A 11 95.01 -61.25 -15.20
C LEU A 11 93.74 -60.99 -14.38
N ALA A 12 93.39 -61.88 -13.45
CA ALA A 12 92.25 -61.68 -12.55
C ALA A 12 92.46 -60.50 -11.59
N PHE A 13 93.69 -60.29 -11.11
CA PHE A 13 94.08 -59.14 -10.31
C PHE A 13 93.97 -57.83 -11.11
N GLN A 14 94.49 -57.80 -12.34
CA GLN A 14 94.39 -56.64 -13.24
C GLN A 14 92.93 -56.33 -13.62
N ILE A 15 92.08 -57.34 -13.87
CA ILE A 15 90.65 -57.13 -14.16
C ILE A 15 89.93 -56.55 -12.93
N ASN A 16 90.29 -56.97 -11.71
CA ASN A 16 89.68 -56.46 -10.49
C ASN A 16 90.14 -55.01 -10.17
N GLU A 17 91.41 -54.70 -10.41
CA GLU A 17 91.98 -53.34 -10.40
C GLU A 17 91.26 -52.43 -11.41
N LEU A 18 91.14 -52.86 -12.68
CA LEU A 18 90.40 -52.13 -13.71
C LEU A 18 88.93 -51.92 -13.34
N ARG A 19 88.26 -52.91 -12.75
CA ARG A 19 86.86 -52.79 -12.29
C ARG A 19 86.74 -51.79 -11.13
N ASN A 20 87.70 -51.74 -10.22
CA ASN A 20 87.72 -50.77 -9.13
C ASN A 20 88.01 -49.35 -9.65
N ILE A 21 88.92 -49.21 -10.61
CA ILE A 21 89.21 -47.94 -11.29
C ILE A 21 87.95 -47.43 -12.03
N PHE A 22 87.23 -48.29 -12.76
CA PHE A 22 85.97 -47.92 -13.42
C PHE A 22 84.87 -47.52 -12.42
N LYS A 23 84.77 -48.18 -11.26
CA LYS A 23 83.82 -47.79 -10.20
C LYS A 23 84.17 -46.41 -9.62
N ILE A 24 85.45 -46.13 -9.39
CA ILE A 24 85.92 -44.83 -8.89
C ILE A 24 85.68 -43.73 -9.93
N LEU A 25 86.01 -43.98 -11.21
CA LEU A 25 85.73 -43.05 -12.30
C LEU A 25 84.23 -42.79 -12.46
N PHE A 26 83.38 -43.81 -12.38
CA PHE A 26 81.92 -43.65 -12.39
C PHE A 26 81.42 -42.85 -11.18
N PHE A 27 81.96 -43.10 -9.99
CA PHE A 27 81.61 -42.31 -8.81
C PHE A 27 82.04 -40.85 -8.99
N ILE A 28 83.24 -40.58 -9.48
CA ILE A 28 83.75 -39.22 -9.72
C ILE A 28 82.94 -38.51 -10.83
N THR A 29 82.59 -39.19 -11.92
CA THR A 29 81.76 -38.60 -12.98
C THR A 29 80.33 -38.36 -12.50
N PHE A 30 79.74 -39.28 -11.73
CA PHE A 30 78.43 -39.09 -11.10
C PHE A 30 78.44 -37.96 -10.05
N PHE A 31 79.49 -37.85 -9.24
CA PHE A 31 79.64 -36.79 -8.23
C PHE A 31 79.89 -35.42 -8.89
N SER A 32 80.74 -35.37 -9.92
CA SER A 32 81.00 -34.12 -10.65
C SER A 32 79.80 -33.66 -11.45
N SER A 33 79.05 -34.56 -12.10
CA SER A 33 77.82 -34.19 -12.82
C SER A 33 76.68 -33.78 -11.88
N SER A 34 76.54 -34.42 -10.71
CA SER A 34 75.59 -33.98 -9.67
C SER A 34 75.97 -32.62 -9.07
N CYS A 35 77.25 -32.34 -8.83
CA CYS A 35 77.72 -31.02 -8.40
C CYS A 35 77.50 -29.93 -9.47
N PHE A 36 77.70 -30.24 -10.76
CA PHE A 36 77.41 -29.32 -11.87
C PHE A 36 75.92 -29.02 -11.99
N LEU A 37 75.06 -30.03 -11.88
CA LEU A 37 73.60 -29.87 -11.88
C LEU A 37 73.14 -29.02 -10.68
N TYR A 38 73.68 -29.27 -9.49
CA TYR A 38 73.37 -28.50 -8.28
C TYR A 38 73.80 -27.03 -8.41
N SER A 39 74.98 -26.76 -8.97
CA SER A 39 75.50 -25.40 -9.22
C SER A 39 74.67 -24.62 -10.26
N GLN A 40 74.25 -25.28 -11.35
CA GLN A 40 73.36 -24.66 -12.34
C GLN A 40 71.99 -24.32 -11.75
N ASN A 41 71.45 -25.21 -10.91
CA ASN A 41 70.18 -24.98 -10.22
C ASN A 41 70.26 -23.78 -9.26
N GLN A 42 71.33 -23.64 -8.46
CA GLN A 42 71.51 -22.48 -7.58
C GLN A 42 71.62 -21.15 -8.34
N LYS A 43 72.30 -21.14 -9.50
CA LYS A 43 72.39 -19.94 -10.35
C LYS A 43 71.02 -19.55 -10.93
N TYR A 44 70.21 -20.54 -11.30
CA TYR A 44 68.85 -20.34 -11.78
C TYR A 44 67.94 -19.76 -10.69
N ILE A 45 67.93 -20.38 -9.51
CA ILE A 45 67.19 -19.90 -8.32
C ILE A 45 67.56 -18.45 -7.98
N LYS A 46 68.86 -18.11 -7.98
CA LYS A 46 69.31 -16.73 -7.70
C LYS A 46 68.80 -15.72 -8.74
N LYS A 47 68.70 -16.14 -10.01
CA LYS A 47 68.12 -15.31 -11.08
C LYS A 47 66.64 -15.06 -10.81
N LEU A 48 65.86 -16.11 -10.51
CA LEU A 48 64.43 -16.00 -10.19
C LEU A 48 64.18 -15.09 -8.98
N HIS A 49 64.98 -15.21 -7.91
CA HIS A 49 64.94 -14.29 -6.77
C HIS A 49 65.14 -12.83 -7.19
N THR A 50 66.18 -12.55 -7.98
CA THR A 50 66.49 -11.18 -8.42
C THR A 50 65.36 -10.60 -9.28
N GLU A 51 64.85 -11.39 -10.21
CA GLU A 51 63.80 -10.96 -11.15
C GLU A 51 62.45 -10.76 -10.45
N SER A 52 62.06 -11.69 -9.57
CA SER A 52 60.83 -11.55 -8.78
C SER A 52 60.88 -10.33 -7.86
N LEU A 53 61.98 -10.10 -7.16
CA LEU A 53 62.15 -8.91 -6.31
C LEU A 53 62.16 -7.61 -7.11
N GLN A 54 62.70 -7.61 -8.33
CA GLN A 54 62.66 -6.44 -9.20
C GLN A 54 61.22 -6.08 -9.57
N PHE A 55 60.40 -7.05 -9.97
CA PHE A 55 58.98 -6.80 -10.24
C PHE A 55 58.21 -6.42 -8.98
N PHE A 56 58.49 -7.10 -7.86
CA PHE A 56 57.85 -6.83 -6.57
C PHE A 56 58.12 -5.41 -6.08
N ASN A 57 59.38 -4.95 -6.11
CA ASN A 57 59.77 -3.61 -5.67
C ASN A 57 59.21 -2.50 -6.58
N ASN A 58 58.83 -2.84 -7.81
CA ASN A 58 58.13 -1.94 -8.74
C ASN A 58 56.59 -2.06 -8.61
N GLU A 59 56.09 -2.78 -7.61
CA GLU A 59 54.67 -3.05 -7.37
C GLU A 59 53.96 -3.79 -8.54
N ASP A 60 54.73 -4.41 -9.45
CA ASP A 60 54.22 -5.21 -10.57
C ASP A 60 53.94 -6.65 -10.10
N TYR A 61 53.01 -6.77 -9.14
CA TYR A 61 52.68 -8.03 -8.48
C TYR A 61 52.19 -9.11 -9.46
N GLN A 62 51.55 -8.70 -10.56
CA GLN A 62 51.06 -9.62 -11.60
C GLN A 62 52.21 -10.37 -12.30
N LYS A 63 53.35 -9.69 -12.52
CA LYS A 63 54.55 -10.33 -13.08
C LYS A 63 55.39 -11.03 -12.03
N ALA A 64 55.45 -10.50 -10.81
CA ALA A 64 56.20 -11.13 -9.71
C ALA A 64 55.59 -12.48 -9.31
N LEU A 65 54.25 -12.58 -9.27
CA LEU A 65 53.52 -13.75 -8.79
C LEU A 65 53.89 -15.09 -9.48
N PRO A 66 53.86 -15.23 -10.82
CA PRO A 66 54.22 -16.49 -11.47
C PRO A 66 55.67 -16.91 -11.20
N ILE A 67 56.60 -15.95 -11.14
CA ILE A 67 58.02 -16.21 -10.86
C ILE A 67 58.20 -16.70 -9.42
N LEU A 68 57.49 -16.08 -8.48
CA LEU A 68 57.52 -16.49 -7.07
C LEU A 68 56.89 -17.86 -6.84
N ILE A 69 55.86 -18.25 -7.61
CA ILE A 69 55.27 -19.60 -7.56
C ILE A 69 56.28 -20.64 -8.05
N GLU A 70 57.00 -20.33 -9.13
CA GLU A 70 58.09 -21.19 -9.61
C GLU A 70 59.20 -21.31 -8.57
N LEU A 71 59.63 -20.19 -7.99
CA LEU A 71 60.65 -20.16 -6.95
C LEU A 71 60.25 -20.98 -5.72
N ASP A 72 58.98 -20.92 -5.31
CA ASP A 72 58.44 -21.71 -4.21
C ASP A 72 58.43 -23.21 -4.50
N SER A 73 58.27 -23.61 -5.76
CA SER A 73 58.38 -25.03 -6.15
C SER A 73 59.80 -25.58 -6.04
N LEU A 74 60.80 -24.71 -6.17
CA LEU A 74 62.23 -25.04 -6.07
C LEU A 74 62.76 -24.92 -4.64
N GLU A 75 62.22 -23.98 -3.85
CA GLU A 75 62.62 -23.67 -2.47
C GLU A 75 61.43 -23.65 -1.50
N ALA A 76 60.65 -24.73 -1.43
CA ALA A 76 59.37 -24.78 -0.71
C ALA A 76 59.42 -24.43 0.80
N GLY A 77 60.62 -24.44 1.41
CA GLY A 77 60.85 -24.08 2.81
C GLY A 77 61.32 -22.64 3.05
N ASN A 78 61.53 -21.83 2.01
CA ASN A 78 62.04 -20.46 2.14
C ASN A 78 60.94 -19.50 2.62
N PHE A 79 61.06 -18.97 3.83
CA PHE A 79 60.03 -18.10 4.41
C PHE A 79 59.92 -16.73 3.70
N GLU A 80 61.01 -16.21 3.11
CA GLU A 80 61.01 -14.94 2.39
C GLU A 80 60.20 -15.07 1.09
N THR A 81 60.44 -16.14 0.32
CA THR A 81 59.64 -16.45 -0.89
C THR A 81 58.15 -16.56 -0.55
N LYS A 82 57.81 -17.20 0.57
CA LYS A 82 56.43 -17.31 1.06
C LYS A 82 55.86 -15.95 1.47
N TYR A 83 56.66 -15.09 2.10
CA TYR A 83 56.26 -13.71 2.40
C TYR A 83 55.92 -12.93 1.12
N TYR A 84 56.82 -12.89 0.13
CA TYR A 84 56.58 -12.18 -1.13
C TYR A 84 55.38 -12.75 -1.90
N LEU A 85 55.21 -14.07 -1.93
CA LEU A 85 54.00 -14.72 -2.47
C LEU A 85 52.73 -14.24 -1.78
N GLY A 86 52.77 -14.20 -0.44
CA GLY A 86 51.67 -13.71 0.38
C GLY A 86 51.27 -12.29 -0.01
N VAL A 87 52.23 -11.37 -0.08
CA VAL A 87 51.98 -9.97 -0.45
C VAL A 87 51.52 -9.81 -1.90
N CYS A 88 52.06 -10.60 -2.83
CA CYS A 88 51.54 -10.64 -4.20
C CYS A 88 50.07 -11.08 -4.23
N TYR A 89 49.69 -12.08 -3.43
CA TYR A 89 48.29 -12.49 -3.33
C TYR A 89 47.40 -11.44 -2.66
N LEU A 90 47.89 -10.70 -1.65
CA LEU A 90 47.17 -9.56 -1.04
C LEU A 90 46.80 -8.48 -2.08
N ASN A 91 47.66 -8.27 -3.05
CA ASN A 91 47.49 -7.30 -4.13
C ASN A 91 46.85 -7.91 -5.40
N SER A 92 46.29 -9.12 -5.29
CA SER A 92 45.60 -9.81 -6.37
C SER A 92 44.11 -10.01 -6.06
N SER A 93 43.34 -10.49 -7.05
CA SER A 93 41.95 -10.91 -6.84
C SER A 93 41.80 -12.15 -5.95
N SER A 94 42.91 -12.83 -5.60
CA SER A 94 42.93 -14.05 -4.80
C SER A 94 43.52 -13.83 -3.40
N LYS A 95 43.11 -12.76 -2.71
CA LYS A 95 43.62 -12.37 -1.37
C LYS A 95 43.58 -13.51 -0.36
N ASP A 96 42.56 -14.35 -0.39
CA ASP A 96 42.43 -15.53 0.48
C ASP A 96 43.64 -16.48 0.44
N LYS A 97 44.30 -16.59 -0.72
CA LYS A 97 45.48 -17.45 -0.85
C LYS A 97 46.66 -16.92 -0.05
N ALA A 98 46.71 -15.61 0.23
CA ALA A 98 47.77 -14.98 1.00
C ALA A 98 47.90 -15.58 2.41
N ILE A 99 46.77 -15.95 3.06
CA ILE A 99 46.74 -16.47 4.43
C ILE A 99 47.76 -17.60 4.61
N LYS A 100 47.69 -18.63 3.75
CA LYS A 100 48.55 -19.81 3.85
C LYS A 100 50.03 -19.46 3.80
N TYR A 101 50.40 -18.52 2.93
CA TYR A 101 51.80 -18.14 2.70
C TYR A 101 52.31 -17.21 3.81
N LEU A 102 51.49 -16.24 4.22
CA LEU A 102 51.84 -15.29 5.29
C LEU A 102 51.87 -15.96 6.66
N GLU A 103 50.94 -16.87 6.98
CA GLU A 103 51.00 -17.67 8.22
C GLU A 103 52.30 -18.49 8.29
N TYR A 104 52.72 -19.07 7.15
CA TYR A 104 53.99 -19.80 7.09
C TYR A 104 55.18 -18.87 7.34
N ALA A 105 55.22 -17.71 6.68
CA ALA A 105 56.30 -16.74 6.85
C ALA A 105 56.39 -16.24 8.31
N ILE A 106 55.25 -15.86 8.90
CA ILE A 106 55.14 -15.40 10.29
C ILE A 106 55.60 -16.50 11.27
N LYS A 107 55.19 -17.76 11.05
CA LYS A 107 55.56 -18.88 11.94
C LYS A 107 57.07 -19.15 11.94
N ASN A 108 57.75 -18.98 10.80
CA ASN A 108 59.16 -19.32 10.67
C ASN A 108 60.10 -18.17 11.06
N ASN A 109 59.72 -16.91 10.81
CA ASN A 109 60.54 -15.76 11.22
C ASN A 109 59.70 -14.48 11.40
N GLU A 110 58.91 -14.45 12.47
CA GLU A 110 58.03 -13.33 12.81
C GLU A 110 58.74 -11.97 12.87
N SER A 111 59.95 -11.90 13.44
CA SER A 111 60.70 -10.65 13.63
C SER A 111 61.10 -9.96 12.32
N SER A 112 61.16 -10.71 11.21
CA SER A 112 61.49 -10.19 9.89
C SER A 112 60.27 -9.78 9.07
N ILE A 113 59.04 -9.99 9.59
CA ILE A 113 57.81 -9.65 8.88
C ILE A 113 57.42 -8.20 9.18
N PRO A 114 57.17 -7.35 8.16
CA PRO A 114 56.70 -5.98 8.38
C PRO A 114 55.40 -5.92 9.18
N ALA A 115 55.25 -4.86 9.98
CA ALA A 115 54.10 -4.70 10.85
C ALA A 115 52.77 -4.72 10.07
N ASP A 116 52.70 -4.06 8.92
CA ASP A 116 51.46 -3.94 8.14
C ASP A 116 50.87 -5.28 7.71
N VAL A 117 51.69 -6.32 7.56
CA VAL A 117 51.23 -7.69 7.29
C VAL A 117 50.30 -8.19 8.39
N PHE A 118 50.56 -7.86 9.66
CA PHE A 118 49.67 -8.25 10.75
C PHE A 118 48.34 -7.51 10.68
N LYS A 119 48.32 -6.26 10.22
CA LYS A 119 47.07 -5.54 9.96
C LYS A 119 46.31 -6.18 8.79
N ASP A 120 46.97 -6.44 7.66
CA ASP A 120 46.38 -7.07 6.47
C ASP A 120 45.78 -8.45 6.80
N MET A 121 46.52 -9.27 7.56
CA MET A 121 46.01 -10.56 8.04
C MET A 121 44.76 -10.38 8.90
N GLY A 122 44.76 -9.38 9.79
CA GLY A 122 43.61 -9.03 10.60
C GLY A 122 42.38 -8.71 9.75
N GLU A 123 42.54 -7.90 8.70
CA GLU A 123 41.47 -7.51 7.77
C GLU A 123 40.96 -8.69 6.96
N ILE A 124 41.84 -9.57 6.47
CA ILE A 124 41.40 -10.78 5.75
C ILE A 124 40.58 -11.69 6.67
N TYR A 125 41.06 -11.97 7.88
CA TYR A 125 40.29 -12.79 8.81
C TYR A 125 38.96 -12.15 9.19
N LEU A 126 38.93 -10.82 9.29
CA LEU A 126 37.71 -10.07 9.54
C LEU A 126 36.70 -10.29 8.40
N GLN A 127 37.12 -10.15 7.14
CA GLN A 127 36.28 -10.42 5.96
C GLN A 127 35.77 -11.87 5.91
N LYS A 128 36.56 -12.83 6.40
CA LYS A 128 36.16 -14.24 6.52
C LYS A 128 35.30 -14.54 7.75
N ASN A 129 34.85 -13.53 8.48
CA ASN A 129 34.11 -13.64 9.74
C ASN A 129 34.86 -14.45 10.84
N GLN A 130 36.19 -14.54 10.75
CA GLN A 130 37.04 -15.19 11.75
C GLN A 130 37.52 -14.18 12.80
N PHE A 131 36.56 -13.64 13.54
CA PHE A 131 36.77 -12.48 14.43
C PHE A 131 37.86 -12.68 15.49
N THR A 132 38.01 -13.89 16.05
CA THR A 132 39.06 -14.15 17.05
C THR A 132 40.45 -14.06 16.43
N ASN A 133 40.65 -14.59 15.22
CA ASN A 133 41.92 -14.48 14.52
C ASN A 133 42.20 -13.02 14.15
N ALA A 134 41.20 -12.33 13.60
CA ALA A 134 41.30 -10.91 13.28
C ALA A 134 41.75 -10.07 14.48
N LEU A 135 41.10 -10.23 15.64
CA LEU A 135 41.46 -9.53 16.88
C LEU A 135 42.89 -9.84 17.33
N ASN A 136 43.33 -11.10 17.26
CA ASN A 136 44.70 -11.47 17.65
C ASN A 136 45.74 -10.74 16.78
N TYR A 137 45.50 -10.68 15.47
CA TYR A 137 46.38 -10.00 14.52
C TYR A 137 46.37 -8.48 14.69
N PHE A 138 45.21 -7.86 14.90
CA PHE A 138 45.10 -6.43 15.16
C PHE A 138 45.76 -6.00 16.49
N VAL A 139 45.57 -6.77 17.57
CA VAL A 139 46.24 -6.51 18.85
C VAL A 139 47.76 -6.64 18.70
N LYS A 140 48.22 -7.60 17.90
CA LYS A 140 49.64 -7.77 17.61
C LYS A 140 50.21 -6.59 16.84
N TYR A 141 49.51 -6.14 15.79
CA TYR A 141 49.86 -4.92 15.05
C TYR A 141 49.97 -3.71 15.98
N GLN A 142 48.98 -3.49 16.85
CA GLN A 142 48.98 -2.41 17.82
C GLN A 142 50.16 -2.48 18.80
N ARG A 143 50.65 -3.67 19.15
CA ARG A 143 51.78 -3.84 20.07
C ARG A 143 53.13 -3.53 19.44
N ILE A 144 53.30 -3.82 18.15
CA ILE A 144 54.60 -3.74 17.45
C ILE A 144 54.78 -2.43 16.66
N THR A 145 53.72 -1.65 16.47
CA THR A 145 53.77 -0.37 15.76
C THR A 145 53.95 0.80 16.72
N PRO A 146 54.72 1.84 16.35
CA PRO A 146 54.76 3.11 17.08
C PRO A 146 53.38 3.78 17.18
N GLN A 147 53.16 4.56 18.23
CA GLN A 147 51.87 5.24 18.49
C GLN A 147 51.43 6.17 17.35
N PHE A 148 52.38 6.82 16.65
CA PHE A 148 52.08 7.67 15.50
C PHE A 148 51.47 6.85 14.35
N ASP A 149 52.07 5.72 13.98
CA ASP A 149 51.58 4.84 12.92
C ASP A 149 50.24 4.18 13.30
N GLN A 150 50.03 3.91 14.59
CA GLN A 150 48.72 3.47 15.10
C GLN A 150 47.62 4.52 14.87
N SER A 151 47.94 5.81 15.08
CA SER A 151 46.97 6.90 14.88
C SER A 151 46.60 7.09 13.40
N GLN A 152 47.53 6.81 12.48
CA GLN A 152 47.29 6.90 11.04
C GLN A 152 46.57 5.66 10.48
N SER A 153 46.74 4.50 11.11
CA SER A 153 46.21 3.22 10.62
C SER A 153 44.78 2.90 11.05
N ASN A 154 44.14 3.75 11.85
CA ASN A 154 42.79 3.56 12.43
C ASN A 154 42.62 2.23 13.19
N ILE A 155 43.70 1.69 13.77
CA ILE A 155 43.68 0.37 14.41
C ILE A 155 42.71 0.26 15.59
N SER A 156 42.52 1.34 16.36
CA SER A 156 41.54 1.36 17.45
C SER A 156 40.12 1.13 16.93
N THR A 157 39.78 1.74 15.80
CA THR A 157 38.48 1.58 15.13
C THR A 157 38.33 0.16 14.59
N LEU A 158 39.36 -0.40 13.95
CA LEU A 158 39.34 -1.80 13.48
C LEU A 158 39.14 -2.80 14.64
N LEU A 159 39.78 -2.58 15.78
CA LEU A 159 39.63 -3.39 16.99
C LEU A 159 38.24 -3.25 17.61
N GLU A 160 37.69 -2.03 17.63
CA GLU A 160 36.35 -1.79 18.15
C GLU A 160 35.29 -2.42 17.25
N ASN A 161 35.34 -2.14 15.94
CA ASN A 161 34.50 -2.74 14.91
C ASN A 161 34.57 -4.25 15.08
N THR A 162 35.67 -4.92 14.72
CA THR A 162 36.26 -6.01 15.53
C THR A 162 35.31 -6.80 16.45
N LYS A 163 35.21 -6.26 17.67
CA LYS A 163 34.44 -6.78 18.79
C LYS A 163 32.94 -6.67 18.57
N ASN A 164 32.47 -5.60 17.93
CA ASN A 164 31.06 -5.32 17.69
C ASN A 164 30.41 -6.31 16.73
N ALA A 165 30.96 -6.69 15.57
CA ALA A 165 30.34 -7.77 14.78
C ALA A 165 30.68 -9.15 15.29
N LYS A 166 31.74 -9.37 16.07
CA LYS A 166 31.77 -10.62 16.85
C LYS A 166 30.50 -10.76 17.70
N LYS A 167 29.97 -9.66 18.23
CA LYS A 167 28.68 -9.62 18.96
C LYS A 167 27.47 -9.66 18.02
N LEU A 168 27.39 -8.80 17.00
CA LEU A 168 26.24 -8.73 16.08
C LEU A 168 26.07 -10.00 15.24
N PHE A 169 27.15 -10.67 14.89
CA PHE A 169 27.11 -11.95 14.17
C PHE A 169 26.52 -13.06 15.04
N LYS A 170 26.79 -13.04 16.35
CA LYS A 170 26.15 -13.96 17.31
C LYS A 170 24.64 -13.71 17.41
N ASP A 171 24.24 -12.45 17.36
CA ASP A 171 22.84 -12.01 17.45
C ASP A 171 22.27 -11.71 16.04
N SER A 172 22.45 -12.66 15.12
CA SER A 172 22.01 -12.52 13.71
C SER A 172 20.50 -12.32 13.60
N VAL A 173 20.10 -11.44 12.67
CA VAL A 173 18.69 -11.17 12.35
C VAL A 173 18.19 -12.20 11.35
N ASP A 174 16.98 -12.70 11.57
CA ASP A 174 16.28 -13.61 10.66
C ASP A 174 15.70 -12.84 9.47
N VAL A 175 16.49 -12.73 8.41
CA VAL A 175 16.10 -12.13 7.12
C VAL A 175 16.69 -12.92 5.97
N LYS A 176 16.02 -12.89 4.82
CA LYS A 176 16.57 -13.44 3.57
C LYS A 176 17.24 -12.31 2.80
N ILE A 177 18.50 -12.49 2.40
CA ILE A 177 19.23 -11.54 1.58
C ILE A 177 19.62 -12.16 0.24
N GLU A 178 19.38 -11.44 -0.85
CA GLU A 178 19.60 -11.89 -2.22
C GLU A 178 20.32 -10.81 -3.01
N LYS A 179 21.46 -11.14 -3.64
CA LYS A 179 22.09 -10.24 -4.62
C LYS A 179 21.16 -10.10 -5.82
N LEU A 180 20.88 -8.87 -6.27
CA LEU A 180 20.07 -8.66 -7.47
C LEU A 180 20.76 -9.23 -8.72
N ASP A 181 19.96 -9.57 -9.73
CA ASP A 181 20.44 -10.22 -10.95
C ASP A 181 21.39 -9.32 -11.78
N LYS A 182 22.00 -9.92 -12.81
CA LYS A 182 22.96 -9.24 -13.69
C LYS A 182 22.38 -8.12 -14.56
N LYS A 183 21.06 -7.93 -14.59
CA LYS A 183 20.45 -6.79 -15.27
C LYS A 183 20.62 -5.53 -14.43
N ILE A 184 20.64 -5.68 -13.11
CA ILE A 184 20.88 -4.58 -12.17
C ILE A 184 22.38 -4.48 -11.86
N ASN A 185 22.99 -5.56 -11.35
CA ASN A 185 24.39 -5.59 -10.92
C ASN A 185 25.34 -5.90 -12.07
N ASN A 186 26.40 -5.11 -12.22
CA ASN A 186 27.40 -5.25 -13.26
C ASN A 186 28.74 -5.68 -12.69
N ASP A 187 29.42 -6.63 -13.34
CA ASP A 187 30.71 -7.15 -12.85
C ASP A 187 31.88 -6.15 -13.01
N ILE A 188 31.70 -5.05 -13.76
CA ILE A 188 32.74 -4.06 -14.12
C ILE A 188 32.43 -2.67 -13.55
N LYS A 189 31.15 -2.37 -13.29
CA LYS A 189 30.70 -1.08 -12.76
C LYS A 189 30.33 -1.20 -11.29
N SER A 190 30.23 -0.07 -10.61
CA SER A 190 29.78 0.00 -9.22
C SER A 190 28.33 0.42 -9.20
N GLU A 191 27.47 -0.42 -8.63
CA GLU A 191 26.04 -0.15 -8.44
C GLU A 191 25.73 0.16 -6.97
N TYR A 192 25.23 1.36 -6.71
CA TYR A 192 24.94 1.82 -5.35
C TYR A 192 23.74 2.77 -5.29
N LEU A 193 23.33 3.13 -4.07
CA LEU A 193 22.17 3.99 -3.82
C LEU A 193 20.85 3.48 -4.42
N PRO A 194 20.44 2.21 -4.15
CA PRO A 194 19.10 1.77 -4.52
C PRO A 194 18.06 2.56 -3.72
N ILE A 195 17.19 3.29 -4.42
CA ILE A 195 16.03 3.98 -3.85
C ILE A 195 14.77 3.49 -4.56
N ILE A 196 13.84 2.96 -3.80
CA ILE A 196 12.57 2.44 -4.31
C ILE A 196 11.38 3.33 -3.97
N SER A 197 10.35 3.28 -4.82
CA SER A 197 9.04 3.80 -4.45
C SER A 197 8.46 3.00 -3.28
N ALA A 198 7.55 3.62 -2.52
CA ALA A 198 6.92 3.03 -1.35
C ALA A 198 6.19 1.71 -1.64
N ASP A 199 5.76 1.51 -2.88
CA ASP A 199 5.06 0.33 -3.37
C ASP A 199 5.95 -0.68 -4.13
N ASP A 200 7.28 -0.50 -4.12
CA ASP A 200 8.25 -1.37 -4.81
C ASP A 200 8.09 -1.44 -6.34
N SER A 201 7.38 -0.48 -6.95
CA SER A 201 7.14 -0.47 -8.41
C SER A 201 8.25 0.20 -9.22
N HIS A 202 9.01 1.12 -8.61
CA HIS A 202 10.13 1.82 -9.23
C HIS A 202 11.41 1.62 -8.41
N LEU A 203 12.53 1.37 -9.09
CA LEU A 203 13.88 1.32 -8.53
C LEU A 203 14.76 2.32 -9.28
N PHE A 204 15.37 3.23 -8.53
CA PHE A 204 16.43 4.12 -9.00
C PHE A 204 17.74 3.73 -8.32
N TYR A 205 18.84 3.80 -9.06
CA TYR A 205 20.18 3.58 -8.51
C TYR A 205 21.24 4.28 -9.33
N VAL A 206 22.45 4.37 -8.80
CA VAL A 206 23.61 4.92 -9.52
C VAL A 206 24.47 3.77 -10.04
N SER A 207 24.76 3.76 -11.33
CA SER A 207 25.80 2.93 -11.92
C SER A 207 27.00 3.80 -12.28
N SER A 208 28.18 3.45 -11.77
CA SER A 208 29.39 4.26 -11.92
C SER A 208 30.58 3.48 -12.49
N ILE A 209 31.31 4.14 -13.40
CA ILE A 209 32.58 3.67 -13.95
C ILE A 209 33.69 4.53 -13.36
N LYS A 210 34.60 3.91 -12.60
CA LYS A 210 35.83 4.57 -12.11
C LYS A 210 36.97 4.35 -13.10
N PHE A 211 37.71 5.41 -13.42
CA PHE A 211 38.91 5.28 -14.25
C PHE A 211 40.14 4.98 -13.38
N LYS A 212 41.00 4.06 -13.83
CA LYS A 212 42.16 3.55 -13.05
C LYS A 212 43.15 4.63 -12.58
N ASN A 213 43.21 5.80 -13.22
CA ASN A 213 44.25 6.81 -13.00
C ASN A 213 43.76 8.08 -12.29
N SER A 214 42.53 8.12 -11.81
CA SER A 214 41.98 9.29 -11.11
C SER A 214 40.88 8.84 -10.16
N ALA A 215 41.09 9.03 -8.86
CA ALA A 215 40.08 8.73 -7.84
C ALA A 215 38.85 9.67 -7.93
N SER A 216 38.99 10.82 -8.61
CA SER A 216 37.95 11.84 -8.78
C SER A 216 37.17 11.73 -10.08
N ASP A 217 37.71 11.09 -11.12
CA ASP A 217 37.01 10.94 -12.40
C ASP A 217 36.21 9.64 -12.43
N SER A 218 34.92 9.76 -12.18
CA SER A 218 33.97 8.67 -12.37
C SER A 218 32.80 9.13 -13.23
N LEU A 219 32.48 8.38 -14.29
CA LEU A 219 31.21 8.57 -14.97
C LEU A 219 30.10 7.94 -14.13
N LYS A 220 29.04 8.69 -13.85
CA LYS A 220 27.89 8.25 -13.06
C LYS A 220 26.64 8.34 -13.93
N PHE A 221 25.82 7.30 -13.88
CA PHE A 221 24.54 7.23 -14.57
C PHE A 221 23.46 6.97 -13.53
N ILE A 222 22.39 7.75 -13.60
CA ILE A 222 21.17 7.47 -12.83
C ILE A 222 20.39 6.45 -13.63
N MET A 223 20.21 5.26 -13.07
CA MET A 223 19.51 4.15 -13.67
C MET A 223 18.11 4.07 -13.08
N HIS A 224 17.13 3.75 -13.92
CA HIS A 224 15.73 3.57 -13.53
C HIS A 224 15.22 2.23 -14.07
N SER A 225 14.62 1.43 -13.20
CA SER A 225 13.93 0.19 -13.55
C SER A 225 12.53 0.18 -12.97
N ILE A 226 11.61 -0.42 -13.71
CA ILE A 226 10.21 -0.61 -13.32
C ILE A 226 10.00 -2.10 -13.04
N LYS A 227 9.25 -2.40 -11.98
CA LYS A 227 8.90 -3.76 -11.61
C LYS A 227 7.63 -4.18 -12.34
N GLU A 228 7.70 -5.31 -13.04
CA GLU A 228 6.54 -5.95 -13.67
C GLU A 228 6.51 -7.44 -13.31
N ASN A 229 5.33 -7.93 -12.91
CA ASN A 229 5.12 -9.32 -12.49
C ASN A 229 6.16 -9.77 -11.43
N GLY A 230 6.45 -8.91 -10.46
CA GLY A 230 7.41 -9.18 -9.38
C GLY A 230 8.89 -9.09 -9.78
N ASN A 231 9.22 -8.79 -11.04
CA ASN A 231 10.59 -8.77 -11.54
C ASN A 231 10.99 -7.38 -12.05
N TRP A 232 12.23 -6.97 -11.79
CA TRP A 232 12.77 -5.74 -12.35
C TRP A 232 13.01 -5.89 -13.86
N LYS A 233 12.53 -4.91 -14.63
CA LYS A 233 12.87 -4.79 -16.05
C LYS A 233 14.33 -4.39 -16.26
N THR A 234 14.81 -4.52 -17.49
CA THR A 234 16.12 -3.99 -17.88
C THR A 234 16.16 -2.48 -17.57
N PRO A 235 17.12 -2.02 -16.74
CA PRO A 235 17.24 -0.62 -16.37
C PRO A 235 17.56 0.27 -17.57
N GLN A 236 17.03 1.49 -17.54
CA GLN A 236 17.32 2.53 -18.51
C GLN A 236 18.05 3.68 -17.82
N VAL A 237 18.94 4.36 -18.54
CA VAL A 237 19.54 5.61 -18.04
C VAL A 237 18.44 6.67 -18.01
N LEU A 238 18.31 7.38 -16.89
CA LEU A 238 17.34 8.46 -16.74
C LEU A 238 17.72 9.63 -17.66
N GLU A 239 16.76 10.10 -18.45
CA GLU A 239 16.96 11.22 -19.36
C GLU A 239 16.64 12.54 -18.67
N PHE A 240 17.33 13.62 -19.06
CA PHE A 240 17.08 14.97 -18.56
C PHE A 240 16.60 15.87 -19.71
N GLU A 241 15.79 16.87 -19.38
CA GLU A 241 15.35 17.89 -20.35
C GLU A 241 16.53 18.67 -20.96
N VAL A 242 17.58 18.90 -20.17
CA VAL A 242 18.82 19.56 -20.59
C VAL A 242 19.96 18.54 -20.53
N ALA A 243 20.60 18.28 -21.67
CA ALA A 243 21.56 17.18 -21.84
C ALA A 243 22.92 17.39 -21.15
N ASP A 244 23.26 18.62 -20.74
CA ASP A 244 24.63 18.98 -20.31
C ASP A 244 24.86 19.01 -18.79
N ASN A 245 23.84 18.73 -17.96
CA ASN A 245 24.03 18.78 -16.51
C ASN A 245 24.38 17.41 -15.93
N GLN A 246 25.53 17.32 -15.26
CA GLN A 246 25.99 16.14 -14.52
C GLN A 246 25.23 15.99 -13.19
N TYR A 247 23.92 15.75 -13.26
CA TYR A 247 23.11 15.51 -12.08
C TYR A 247 23.43 14.14 -11.46
N GLU A 248 23.53 14.10 -10.13
CA GLU A 248 23.65 12.87 -9.34
C GLU A 248 22.33 12.60 -8.59
N LEU A 249 22.01 11.32 -8.36
CA LEU A 249 20.82 10.93 -7.60
C LEU A 249 21.02 11.30 -6.12
N ALA A 250 20.07 12.05 -5.55
CA ALA A 250 20.06 12.39 -4.12
C ALA A 250 18.91 11.72 -3.35
N GLY A 251 17.78 11.45 -4.02
CA GLY A 251 16.58 10.91 -3.39
C GLY A 251 15.40 10.79 -4.37
N ILE A 252 14.30 10.21 -3.93
CA ILE A 252 13.00 10.26 -4.62
C ILE A 252 11.87 10.48 -3.61
N SER A 253 10.73 10.95 -4.11
CA SER A 253 9.45 10.94 -3.38
C SER A 253 8.85 9.54 -3.29
N SER A 254 7.99 9.29 -2.30
CA SER A 254 7.43 7.96 -2.04
C SER A 254 6.64 7.36 -3.21
N ASP A 255 6.05 8.19 -4.06
CA ASP A 255 5.31 7.79 -5.25
C ASP A 255 6.17 7.80 -6.54
N ALA A 256 7.47 8.11 -6.42
CA ALA A 256 8.41 8.28 -7.52
C ALA A 256 7.97 9.31 -8.59
N GLN A 257 7.14 10.31 -8.25
CA GLN A 257 6.80 11.40 -9.19
C GLN A 257 7.82 12.55 -9.15
N ILE A 258 8.51 12.73 -8.02
CA ILE A 258 9.58 13.69 -7.81
C ILE A 258 10.89 12.93 -7.60
N ILE A 259 11.93 13.35 -8.32
CA ILE A 259 13.32 12.95 -8.10
C ILE A 259 14.10 14.12 -7.50
N TYR A 260 14.93 13.84 -6.51
CA TYR A 260 15.88 14.78 -5.95
C TYR A 260 17.26 14.52 -6.53
N LEU A 261 17.90 15.59 -6.98
CA LEU A 261 19.16 15.56 -7.70
C LEU A 261 20.18 16.42 -6.97
N LYS A 262 21.46 16.10 -7.14
CA LYS A 262 22.59 16.92 -6.70
C LYS A 262 23.36 17.43 -7.91
N PHE A 263 23.72 18.71 -7.91
CA PHE A 263 24.59 19.30 -8.91
C PHE A 263 25.36 20.47 -8.28
N ASN A 264 26.68 20.54 -8.51
CA ASN A 264 27.57 21.55 -7.92
C ASN A 264 27.33 21.77 -6.41
N ASN A 265 27.26 20.67 -5.65
CA ASN A 265 27.04 20.64 -4.19
C ASN A 265 25.65 21.05 -3.70
N ASN A 266 24.77 21.50 -4.60
CA ASN A 266 23.41 21.91 -4.29
C ASN A 266 22.39 20.81 -4.63
N LEU A 267 21.28 20.78 -3.89
CA LEU A 267 20.13 19.93 -4.15
C LEU A 267 19.11 20.62 -5.07
N TYR A 268 18.52 19.80 -5.94
CA TYR A 268 17.51 20.15 -6.92
C TYR A 268 16.35 19.16 -6.81
N LEU A 269 15.19 19.55 -7.28
CA LEU A 269 14.02 18.70 -7.46
C LEU A 269 13.62 18.71 -8.95
N GLY A 270 13.20 17.56 -9.48
CA GLY A 270 12.63 17.44 -10.81
C GLY A 270 11.41 16.52 -10.82
N ASN A 271 10.56 16.68 -11.82
CA ASN A 271 9.38 15.85 -12.02
C ASN A 271 9.68 14.71 -13.00
N LEU A 272 9.23 13.50 -12.68
CA LEU A 272 9.36 12.34 -13.57
C LEU A 272 8.15 12.24 -14.51
N SER A 273 8.45 12.14 -15.80
CA SER A 273 7.48 11.86 -16.86
C SER A 273 8.01 10.70 -17.70
N GLY A 274 7.57 9.47 -17.36
CA GLY A 274 8.14 8.25 -17.92
C GLY A 274 9.58 8.06 -17.44
N ASN A 275 10.52 7.87 -18.35
CA ASN A 275 11.96 7.77 -18.05
C ASN A 275 12.70 9.12 -18.16
N LYS A 276 11.98 10.25 -18.21
CA LYS A 276 12.56 11.59 -18.34
C LYS A 276 12.27 12.44 -17.11
N CYS A 277 13.31 13.12 -16.61
CA CYS A 277 13.22 14.14 -15.59
C CYS A 277 13.11 15.53 -16.24
N ILE A 278 12.04 16.25 -15.88
CA ILE A 278 11.68 17.57 -16.40
C ILE A 278 11.45 18.57 -15.25
N ASN A 279 11.31 19.86 -15.57
CA ASN A 279 10.99 20.90 -14.58
C ASN A 279 11.98 21.00 -13.41
N ILE A 280 13.26 20.80 -13.69
CA ILE A 280 14.30 20.76 -12.65
C ILE A 280 14.49 22.16 -12.04
N LYS A 281 14.39 22.25 -10.72
CA LYS A 281 14.50 23.49 -9.95
C LYS A 281 15.35 23.28 -8.72
N GLU A 282 16.13 24.30 -8.38
CA GLU A 282 16.94 24.30 -7.16
C GLU A 282 16.05 24.28 -5.90
N LEU A 283 16.44 23.49 -4.90
CA LEU A 283 15.75 23.40 -3.61
C LEU A 283 16.14 24.57 -2.68
N LYS A 284 15.40 25.68 -2.84
CA LYS A 284 15.59 26.88 -2.01
C LYS A 284 15.37 26.59 -0.51
N GLY A 285 16.27 27.11 0.32
CA GLY A 285 16.21 27.00 1.79
C GLY A 285 16.95 25.78 2.37
N ILE A 286 17.39 24.85 1.52
CA ILE A 286 18.22 23.69 1.92
C ILE A 286 19.68 23.96 1.62
N ASN A 287 19.95 24.42 0.40
CA ASN A 287 21.30 24.58 -0.11
C ASN A 287 22.08 25.65 0.66
N SER A 288 23.36 25.38 0.87
CA SER A 288 24.28 26.27 1.58
C SER A 288 25.57 26.50 0.77
N GLU A 289 26.56 27.16 1.36
CA GLU A 289 27.91 27.22 0.77
C GLU A 289 28.68 25.88 0.90
N TYR A 290 28.12 24.94 1.67
CA TYR A 290 28.66 23.61 1.91
C TYR A 290 28.06 22.59 0.95
N TRP A 291 28.41 21.32 1.16
CA TRP A 291 27.98 20.23 0.32
C TRP A 291 26.76 19.56 0.92
N GLU A 292 25.67 19.60 0.17
CA GLU A 292 24.52 18.75 0.41
C GLU A 292 24.64 17.45 -0.41
N TYR A 293 24.31 16.32 0.22
CA TYR A 293 24.54 14.99 -0.36
C TYR A 293 23.22 14.29 -0.71
N PHE A 294 22.61 13.59 0.24
CA PHE A 294 21.42 12.77 0.02
C PHE A 294 20.23 13.31 0.80
N ILE A 295 19.03 13.05 0.30
CA ILE A 295 17.79 13.59 0.86
C ILE A 295 16.66 12.55 0.81
N SER A 296 15.85 12.53 1.87
CA SER A 296 14.64 11.72 1.96
C SER A 296 13.51 12.53 2.58
N GLY A 297 12.37 12.55 1.90
CA GLY A 297 11.18 13.28 2.31
C GLY A 297 10.12 12.35 2.89
N THR A 298 9.31 12.86 3.82
CA THR A 298 8.10 12.16 4.27
C THR A 298 7.06 12.07 3.14
N PRO A 299 6.13 11.10 3.16
CA PRO A 299 5.12 10.96 2.10
C PRO A 299 4.16 12.16 1.97
N ASP A 300 4.02 12.97 3.01
CA ASP A 300 3.28 14.23 2.94
C ASP A 300 4.16 15.40 2.46
N GLY A 301 5.42 15.17 2.07
CA GLY A 301 6.32 16.23 1.62
C GLY A 301 6.52 17.38 2.62
N ASN A 302 6.23 17.16 3.92
CA ASN A 302 6.31 18.17 4.97
C ASN A 302 7.70 18.27 5.59
N GLU A 303 8.37 17.14 5.70
CA GLU A 303 9.67 17.05 6.33
C GLU A 303 10.63 16.43 5.33
N MET A 304 11.83 16.99 5.26
CA MET A 304 12.93 16.38 4.54
C MET A 304 14.11 16.24 5.48
N TYR A 305 14.78 15.10 5.34
CA TYR A 305 15.99 14.73 6.05
C TYR A 305 17.10 14.69 5.02
N PHE A 306 18.20 15.38 5.27
CA PHE A 306 19.30 15.43 4.33
C PHE A 306 20.64 15.45 5.04
N SER A 307 21.69 15.00 4.37
CA SER A 307 23.06 15.04 4.86
C SER A 307 23.83 16.24 4.32
N SER A 308 24.63 16.88 5.17
CA SER A 308 25.45 18.04 4.81
C SER A 308 26.72 18.10 5.66
N ASN A 309 27.80 18.67 5.11
CA ASN A 309 29.03 19.00 5.84
C ASN A 309 29.05 20.48 6.30
N ASN A 310 27.87 21.08 6.53
CA ASN A 310 27.71 22.45 7.00
C ASN A 310 28.47 22.73 8.31
N LEU A 311 29.11 23.91 8.40
CA LEU A 311 29.81 24.36 9.61
C LEU A 311 28.84 24.48 10.79
N GLY A 312 29.19 23.83 11.90
CA GLY A 312 28.35 23.72 13.09
C GLY A 312 27.73 22.33 13.29
N GLY A 313 28.00 21.38 12.39
CA GLY A 313 27.81 19.96 12.63
C GLY A 313 28.72 19.39 13.74
N LEU A 314 28.45 18.16 14.15
CA LEU A 314 29.19 17.41 15.15
C LEU A 314 30.38 16.66 14.55
N GLY A 315 30.26 16.17 13.31
CA GLY A 315 31.28 15.38 12.63
C GLY A 315 31.54 15.83 11.19
N GLY A 316 32.00 14.91 10.36
CA GLY A 316 32.34 15.19 8.96
C GLY A 316 31.10 15.52 8.13
N ARG A 317 30.14 14.60 8.11
CA ARG A 317 28.82 14.79 7.52
C ARG A 317 27.76 14.49 8.56
N ASP A 318 26.79 15.36 8.65
CA ASP A 318 25.73 15.31 9.65
C ASP A 318 24.36 15.26 8.98
N LEU A 319 23.38 14.67 9.66
CA LEU A 319 21.98 14.70 9.25
C LEU A 319 21.26 15.93 9.79
N TYR A 320 20.50 16.57 8.91
CA TYR A 320 19.68 17.75 9.14
C TYR A 320 18.23 17.46 8.77
N LYS A 321 17.33 18.25 9.35
CA LYS A 321 15.90 18.26 9.04
C LYS A 321 15.43 19.66 8.69
N ILE A 322 14.56 19.74 7.69
CA ILE A 322 13.75 20.93 7.40
C ILE A 322 12.27 20.57 7.46
N VAL A 323 11.45 21.59 7.71
CA VAL A 323 10.00 21.48 7.75
C VAL A 323 9.39 22.53 6.84
N LYS A 324 8.39 22.14 6.06
CA LYS A 324 7.64 23.06 5.21
C LYS A 324 6.73 23.93 6.07
N LYS A 325 6.80 25.25 5.86
CA LYS A 325 5.97 26.25 6.53
C LYS A 325 4.61 26.39 5.84
N GLU A 326 3.69 27.08 6.50
CA GLU A 326 2.32 27.29 6.00
C GLU A 326 2.28 28.12 4.71
N ASP A 327 3.24 29.00 4.50
CA ASP A 327 3.42 29.78 3.27
C ASP A 327 4.02 28.96 2.10
N GLY A 328 4.29 27.68 2.32
CA GLY A 328 4.88 26.76 1.34
C GLY A 328 6.41 26.81 1.24
N THR A 329 7.08 27.70 1.98
CA THR A 329 8.55 27.79 2.03
C THR A 329 9.14 26.79 3.01
N TRP A 330 10.44 26.47 2.88
CA TRP A 330 11.14 25.59 3.82
C TRP A 330 11.64 26.36 5.06
N SER A 331 11.67 25.69 6.21
CA SER A 331 12.37 26.18 7.39
C SER A 331 13.88 26.22 7.18
N THR A 332 14.59 26.92 8.06
CA THR A 332 16.04 26.78 8.15
C THR A 332 16.39 25.33 8.52
N PRO A 333 17.48 24.76 7.96
CA PRO A 333 17.97 23.45 8.36
C PRO A 333 18.26 23.35 9.86
N LYS A 334 17.81 22.27 10.48
CA LYS A 334 18.06 21.97 11.89
C LYS A 334 18.84 20.65 12.01
N ASN A 335 20.03 20.70 12.61
CA ASN A 335 20.82 19.51 12.92
C ASN A 335 20.03 18.56 13.82
N LEU A 336 20.10 17.24 13.55
CA LEU A 336 19.37 16.22 14.32
C LEU A 336 19.96 15.94 15.72
N GLY A 337 21.10 16.57 16.04
CA GLY A 337 21.74 16.56 17.35
C GLY A 337 22.54 15.28 17.63
N ASN A 338 23.25 15.28 18.75
CA ASN A 338 24.22 14.25 19.14
C ASN A 338 23.66 12.85 19.46
N LYS A 339 22.33 12.68 19.37
CA LYS A 339 21.70 11.36 19.42
C LYS A 339 21.75 10.66 18.08
N ILE A 340 21.69 11.41 16.99
CA ILE A 340 21.69 10.89 15.62
C ILE A 340 23.05 11.11 14.96
N ASN A 341 23.64 12.29 15.16
CA ASN A 341 24.94 12.63 14.60
C ASN A 341 26.06 12.33 15.60
N THR A 342 27.20 11.86 15.09
CA THR A 342 28.40 11.54 15.87
C THR A 342 29.53 12.49 15.49
N ALA A 343 30.74 12.24 15.99
CA ALA A 343 31.93 12.96 15.55
C ALA A 343 32.46 12.44 14.18
N LEU A 344 31.83 11.42 13.60
CA LEU A 344 32.21 10.80 12.34
C LEU A 344 31.22 11.19 11.23
N ASP A 345 31.08 10.37 10.18
CA ASP A 345 30.15 10.64 9.08
C ASP A 345 28.82 9.92 9.29
N GLU A 346 27.72 10.66 9.21
CA GLU A 346 26.36 10.18 9.00
C GLU A 346 25.84 10.59 7.61
N ASP A 347 25.18 9.67 6.93
CA ASP A 347 24.77 9.87 5.55
C ASP A 347 23.56 9.03 5.13
N PHE A 348 23.10 9.19 3.89
CA PHE A 348 22.01 8.42 3.28
C PHE A 348 20.75 8.31 4.17
N PRO A 349 20.16 9.43 4.60
CA PRO A 349 18.93 9.38 5.37
C PRO A 349 17.80 8.77 4.53
N PHE A 350 17.01 7.90 5.14
CA PHE A 350 15.78 7.35 4.60
C PHE A 350 14.69 7.39 5.68
N ILE A 351 13.73 8.31 5.55
CA ILE A 351 12.56 8.36 6.43
C ILE A 351 11.49 7.40 5.89
N HIS A 352 11.13 6.41 6.70
CA HIS A 352 10.11 5.43 6.34
C HIS A 352 8.74 6.13 6.15
N PRO A 353 7.87 5.62 5.27
CA PRO A 353 6.52 6.17 5.08
C PRO A 353 5.63 6.27 6.33
N ASP A 354 6.02 5.61 7.43
CA ASP A 354 5.35 5.71 8.73
C ASP A 354 5.60 7.05 9.45
N LYS A 355 6.52 7.89 8.92
CA LYS A 355 7.00 9.17 9.47
C LYS A 355 7.65 9.07 10.85
N LYS A 356 7.91 7.85 11.32
CA LYS A 356 8.44 7.56 12.67
C LYS A 356 9.81 6.91 12.59
N THR A 357 10.09 6.11 11.57
CA THR A 357 11.32 5.33 11.49
C THR A 357 12.30 5.98 10.54
N LEU A 358 13.44 6.43 11.05
CA LEU A 358 14.57 6.92 10.25
C LEU A 358 15.63 5.83 10.15
N TYR A 359 15.95 5.44 8.92
CA TYR A 359 17.15 4.68 8.59
C TYR A 359 18.22 5.63 8.07
N PHE A 360 19.47 5.35 8.37
CA PHE A 360 20.60 6.13 7.89
C PHE A 360 21.88 5.32 8.01
N VAL A 361 22.94 5.78 7.35
CA VAL A 361 24.25 5.14 7.38
C VAL A 361 25.19 5.94 8.27
N SER A 362 26.05 5.29 9.04
CA SER A 362 27.01 5.97 9.93
C SER A 362 28.32 5.20 10.07
N LYS A 363 29.43 5.94 10.18
CA LYS A 363 30.74 5.43 10.62
C LYS A 363 30.85 5.29 12.13
N GLY A 364 30.00 5.99 12.87
CA GLY A 364 29.91 5.95 14.32
C GLY A 364 28.91 4.90 14.78
N HIS A 365 28.26 5.17 15.91
CA HIS A 365 27.29 4.26 16.55
C HIS A 365 27.86 2.84 16.83
N ASN A 366 29.19 2.79 16.92
CA ASN A 366 30.14 1.71 17.12
C ASN A 366 29.99 0.58 16.07
N SER A 367 29.82 0.99 14.80
CA SER A 367 29.72 0.29 13.51
C SER A 367 30.41 -1.09 13.33
N MET A 368 30.08 -1.84 12.27
CA MET A 368 30.95 -2.92 11.78
C MET A 368 30.89 -3.18 10.28
N GLY A 369 31.49 -2.27 9.53
CA GLY A 369 32.10 -2.48 8.22
C GLY A 369 32.81 -1.26 7.66
N GLY A 370 32.81 -0.16 8.44
CA GLY A 370 33.18 1.20 8.04
C GLY A 370 31.91 2.03 8.14
N PHE A 371 31.18 2.16 7.03
CA PHE A 371 29.80 2.62 7.01
C PHE A 371 28.82 1.47 7.24
N ASP A 372 27.89 1.67 8.17
CA ASP A 372 26.86 0.69 8.52
C ASP A 372 25.49 1.34 8.63
N ILE A 373 24.44 0.55 8.43
CA ILE A 373 23.06 0.98 8.47
C ILE A 373 22.55 0.96 9.93
N PHE A 374 21.94 2.07 10.35
CA PHE A 374 21.33 2.27 11.65
C PHE A 374 19.86 2.66 11.49
N LYS A 375 19.07 2.32 12.51
CA LYS A 375 17.66 2.69 12.63
C LYS A 375 17.43 3.47 13.92
N SER A 376 16.63 4.53 13.85
CA SER A 376 16.10 5.23 15.02
C SER A 376 14.61 5.54 14.87
N ILE A 377 13.89 5.58 15.99
CA ILE A 377 12.46 5.86 16.08
C ILE A 377 12.24 7.26 16.66
N SER A 378 11.38 8.03 16.01
CA SER A 378 10.91 9.32 16.49
C SER A 378 10.02 9.14 17.72
N LEU A 379 10.39 9.81 18.81
CA LEU A 379 9.65 9.88 20.07
C LEU A 379 8.82 11.19 20.15
N GLY A 380 8.70 11.93 19.03
CA GLY A 380 7.99 13.21 18.94
C GLY A 380 8.88 14.43 19.20
N LYS A 381 8.46 15.61 18.72
CA LYS A 381 9.14 16.91 18.92
C LYS A 381 10.64 16.90 18.56
N ASN A 382 11.04 16.22 17.49
CA ASN A 382 12.45 15.98 17.07
C ASN A 382 13.31 15.23 18.09
N ILE A 383 12.70 14.45 18.97
CA ILE A 383 13.42 13.55 19.87
C ILE A 383 13.50 12.19 19.19
N TRP A 384 14.72 11.67 19.06
CA TRP A 384 14.96 10.34 18.51
C TRP A 384 15.39 9.36 19.60
N SER A 385 15.06 8.09 19.41
CA SER A 385 15.61 6.99 20.20
C SER A 385 17.12 6.85 19.94
N LYS A 386 17.81 6.05 20.77
CA LYS A 386 19.22 5.72 20.49
C LYS A 386 19.29 4.91 19.19
N PRO A 387 20.14 5.29 18.21
CA PRO A 387 20.35 4.50 17.00
C PRO A 387 20.74 3.07 17.31
N LYS A 388 20.09 2.13 16.62
CA LYS A 388 20.38 0.70 16.71
C LYS A 388 20.94 0.23 15.36
N ASN A 389 22.10 -0.42 15.40
CA ASN A 389 22.65 -1.10 14.22
C ASN A 389 21.65 -2.17 13.76
N VAL A 390 21.37 -2.23 12.45
CA VAL A 390 20.35 -3.17 11.91
C VAL A 390 20.79 -4.63 11.97
N GLY A 391 22.07 -4.90 12.24
CA GLY A 391 22.62 -6.23 12.52
C GLY A 391 23.00 -7.02 11.27
N TYR A 392 23.70 -8.14 11.50
CA TYR A 392 24.03 -9.10 10.45
C TYR A 392 22.80 -9.95 10.10
N PRO A 393 22.55 -10.32 8.83
CA PRO A 393 23.40 -10.17 7.64
C PRO A 393 23.16 -8.89 6.81
N ILE A 394 22.40 -7.92 7.33
CA ILE A 394 22.12 -6.66 6.62
C ILE A 394 23.37 -5.77 6.63
N ASN A 395 23.96 -5.56 7.79
CA ASN A 395 25.32 -5.06 7.92
C ASN A 395 26.32 -6.22 7.93
N THR A 396 27.49 -5.98 7.37
CA THR A 396 28.61 -6.91 7.19
C THR A 396 29.90 -6.18 7.47
N THR A 397 31.00 -6.92 7.59
CA THR A 397 32.32 -6.37 7.86
C THR A 397 32.92 -5.47 6.77
N ASN A 398 32.15 -5.16 5.72
CA ASN A 398 32.49 -4.23 4.64
C ASN A 398 31.54 -3.02 4.68
N ASP A 399 31.81 -1.97 3.91
CA ASP A 399 30.89 -0.83 3.83
C ASP A 399 29.52 -1.28 3.28
N ASP A 400 28.48 -1.08 4.10
CA ASP A 400 27.08 -1.23 3.77
C ASP A 400 26.47 0.17 3.63
N LEU A 401 26.24 0.55 2.37
CA LEU A 401 25.87 1.89 1.96
C LEU A 401 24.43 1.92 1.50
N SER A 402 23.74 3.02 1.83
CA SER A 402 22.35 3.34 1.45
C SER A 402 21.31 2.26 1.76
N PHE A 403 20.14 2.69 2.20
CA PHE A 403 19.06 1.80 2.58
C PHE A 403 17.74 2.41 2.11
N SER A 404 16.93 1.62 1.41
CA SER A 404 15.55 1.97 1.12
C SER A 404 14.66 0.76 1.36
N ILE A 405 13.45 0.99 1.88
CA ILE A 405 12.53 -0.09 2.24
C ILE A 405 11.11 0.28 1.83
N THR A 406 10.34 -0.73 1.42
CA THR A 406 8.94 -0.62 1.06
C THR A 406 8.09 -0.14 2.23
N ALA A 407 6.93 0.48 1.96
CA ALA A 407 6.02 0.98 3.00
C ALA A 407 5.50 -0.12 3.94
N ASN A 408 5.40 -1.35 3.45
CA ASN A 408 5.01 -2.52 4.27
C ASN A 408 6.14 -3.01 5.18
N GLY A 409 7.38 -2.56 4.98
CA GLY A 409 8.54 -2.96 5.75
C GLY A 409 9.10 -4.34 5.41
N ASN A 410 8.61 -5.00 4.34
CA ASN A 410 8.95 -6.39 4.02
C ASN A 410 10.10 -6.54 3.04
N THR A 411 10.37 -5.52 2.21
CA THR A 411 11.46 -5.57 1.22
C THR A 411 12.31 -4.32 1.32
N ALA A 412 13.59 -4.47 1.61
CA ALA A 412 14.57 -3.39 1.49
C ALA A 412 15.60 -3.68 0.41
N TYR A 413 16.28 -2.62 -0.01
CA TYR A 413 17.43 -2.69 -0.89
C TYR A 413 18.59 -1.96 -0.24
N VAL A 414 19.76 -2.58 -0.30
CA VAL A 414 21.01 -2.07 0.25
C VAL A 414 22.09 -2.19 -0.81
N SER A 415 23.06 -1.28 -0.81
CA SER A 415 24.27 -1.45 -1.60
C SER A 415 25.45 -1.80 -0.71
N ARG A 416 26.30 -2.72 -1.16
CA ARG A 416 27.41 -3.23 -0.36
C ARG A 416 28.67 -3.31 -1.21
N THR A 417 29.80 -2.97 -0.60
CA THR A 417 31.11 -3.14 -1.24
C THR A 417 31.44 -4.61 -1.47
N GLN A 418 31.94 -4.94 -2.67
CA GLN A 418 32.29 -6.31 -3.05
C GLN A 418 33.49 -6.84 -2.24
N GLU A 419 33.41 -8.11 -1.81
CA GLU A 419 34.47 -8.77 -1.04
C GLU A 419 35.82 -8.82 -1.80
N ASN A 420 35.77 -9.04 -3.11
CA ASN A 420 36.95 -9.17 -3.97
C ASN A 420 37.40 -7.85 -4.61
N ASN A 421 36.62 -6.77 -4.49
CA ASN A 421 36.92 -5.48 -5.10
C ASN A 421 36.31 -4.33 -4.30
N SER A 422 37.14 -3.71 -3.45
CA SER A 422 36.76 -2.59 -2.59
C SER A 422 36.33 -1.32 -3.33
N TYR A 423 36.47 -1.27 -4.66
CA TYR A 423 36.05 -0.13 -5.48
C TYR A 423 34.65 -0.28 -6.07
N LEU A 424 34.07 -1.49 -6.05
CA LEU A 424 32.79 -1.82 -6.63
C LEU A 424 31.76 -2.12 -5.54
N ASN A 425 30.50 -1.81 -5.86
CA ASN A 425 29.36 -2.08 -5.00
C ASN A 425 28.35 -2.90 -5.79
N ASP A 426 27.62 -3.77 -5.10
CA ASP A 426 26.46 -4.47 -5.62
C ASP A 426 25.21 -4.11 -4.81
N ILE A 427 24.06 -4.20 -5.45
CA ILE A 427 22.74 -4.04 -4.84
C ILE A 427 22.20 -5.40 -4.40
N TYR A 428 21.75 -5.47 -3.15
CA TYR A 428 21.11 -6.61 -2.53
C TYR A 428 19.68 -6.28 -2.13
N LYS A 429 18.79 -7.25 -2.28
CA LYS A 429 17.43 -7.25 -1.77
C LYS A 429 17.41 -7.97 -0.41
N VAL A 430 16.81 -7.34 0.59
CA VAL A 430 16.59 -7.91 1.92
C VAL A 430 15.09 -8.11 2.12
N ILE A 431 14.68 -9.31 2.49
CA ILE A 431 13.30 -9.68 2.76
C ILE A 431 13.15 -9.89 4.27
N PHE A 432 12.24 -9.12 4.87
CA PHE A 432 11.90 -9.18 6.29
C PHE A 432 10.59 -9.91 6.51
N ASN A 433 10.49 -10.57 7.66
CA ASN A 433 9.23 -11.04 8.25
C ASN A 433 8.62 -9.95 9.15
N ASN A 434 8.60 -8.71 8.67
CA ASN A 434 8.03 -7.59 9.41
C ASN A 434 6.55 -7.43 9.07
N ASN A 435 5.85 -6.65 9.89
CA ASN A 435 4.51 -6.21 9.58
C ASN A 435 4.36 -4.77 10.05
N VAL A 436 4.27 -3.83 9.10
CA VAL A 436 4.04 -2.42 9.42
C VAL A 436 2.55 -2.13 9.23
N PRO A 437 1.82 -1.77 10.29
CA PRO A 437 0.39 -1.50 10.19
C PRO A 437 0.16 -0.15 9.50
N LEU A 438 0.17 -0.16 8.16
CA LEU A 438 -0.13 0.98 7.29
C LEU A 438 -1.08 0.53 6.19
N THR A 439 -1.93 1.45 5.73
CA THR A 439 -2.75 1.26 4.54
C THR A 439 -2.21 2.09 3.40
N LEU A 440 -1.91 1.42 2.29
CA LEU A 440 -1.48 2.04 1.05
C LEU A 440 -2.68 2.09 0.10
N VAL A 441 -3.18 3.28 -0.18
CA VAL A 441 -4.24 3.50 -1.15
C VAL A 441 -3.62 3.86 -2.49
N LYS A 442 -3.63 2.93 -3.41
CA LYS A 442 -3.26 3.14 -4.81
C LYS A 442 -4.53 3.46 -5.58
N GLY A 443 -4.44 4.24 -6.64
CA GLY A 443 -5.62 4.40 -7.47
C GLY A 443 -5.34 5.07 -8.78
N THR A 444 -6.38 5.18 -9.60
CA THR A 444 -6.35 5.90 -10.86
C THR A 444 -7.57 6.81 -10.96
N ILE A 445 -7.37 8.05 -11.37
CA ILE A 445 -8.45 9.00 -11.69
C ILE A 445 -8.53 9.17 -13.21
N LEU A 446 -9.68 8.81 -13.77
CA LEU A 446 -9.96 8.89 -15.20
C LEU A 446 -11.21 9.75 -15.42
N ALA A 447 -11.26 10.45 -16.55
CA ALA A 447 -12.42 11.24 -16.95
C ALA A 447 -12.81 11.04 -18.42
N GLY A 448 -14.09 11.28 -18.70
CA GLY A 448 -14.65 11.35 -20.06
C GLY A 448 -15.08 10.01 -20.67
N THR A 449 -15.45 10.08 -21.95
CA THR A 449 -15.88 8.94 -22.76
C THR A 449 -15.20 9.04 -24.14
N PRO A 450 -14.14 8.24 -24.43
CA PRO A 450 -13.56 7.18 -23.60
C PRO A 450 -12.82 7.74 -22.36
N LEU A 451 -12.70 6.91 -21.33
CA LEU A 451 -11.99 7.24 -20.09
C LEU A 451 -10.51 7.50 -20.39
N LYS A 452 -10.01 8.67 -19.97
CA LYS A 452 -8.60 9.06 -20.08
C LYS A 452 -8.12 9.66 -18.75
N PRO A 453 -6.82 9.56 -18.43
CA PRO A 453 -6.22 10.30 -17.33
C PRO A 453 -6.58 11.78 -17.36
N ILE A 454 -6.86 12.35 -16.19
CA ILE A 454 -7.15 13.77 -16.03
C ILE A 454 -6.23 14.36 -14.97
N PHE A 455 -5.81 15.61 -15.18
CA PHE A 455 -5.14 16.37 -14.13
C PHE A 455 -6.14 16.64 -13.00
N ALA A 456 -5.82 16.19 -11.79
CA ALA A 456 -6.63 16.42 -10.60
C ALA A 456 -5.74 16.82 -9.42
N LYS A 457 -6.33 17.58 -8.48
CA LYS A 457 -5.73 17.87 -7.19
C LYS A 457 -6.45 17.07 -6.11
N LEU A 458 -5.68 16.47 -5.19
CA LEU A 458 -6.21 15.73 -4.06
C LEU A 458 -6.00 16.51 -2.76
N ARG A 459 -7.02 16.52 -1.93
CA ARG A 459 -6.92 16.95 -0.53
C ARG A 459 -7.49 15.83 0.33
N VAL A 460 -6.80 15.46 1.41
CA VAL A 460 -7.29 14.44 2.35
C VAL A 460 -7.52 15.11 3.68
N ILE A 461 -8.60 14.73 4.36
CA ILE A 461 -8.99 15.26 5.65
C ILE A 461 -9.06 14.11 6.63
N ASP A 462 -8.35 14.22 7.75
CA ASP A 462 -8.52 13.32 8.89
C ASP A 462 -9.78 13.73 9.64
N LYS A 463 -10.81 12.88 9.64
CA LYS A 463 -12.13 13.19 10.22
C LYS A 463 -12.11 13.24 11.74
N GLU A 464 -11.17 12.56 12.37
CA GLU A 464 -11.05 12.51 13.83
C GLU A 464 -10.39 13.78 14.35
N LEU A 465 -9.33 14.22 13.68
CA LEU A 465 -8.62 15.44 14.02
C LEU A 465 -9.27 16.70 13.44
N ASN A 466 -10.28 16.54 12.58
CA ASN A 466 -10.87 17.59 11.76
C ASN A 466 -9.79 18.50 11.14
N SER A 467 -8.78 17.86 10.54
CA SER A 467 -7.60 18.56 10.04
C SER A 467 -7.24 18.07 8.65
N VAL A 468 -6.88 19.01 7.79
CA VAL A 468 -6.38 18.68 6.46
C VAL A 468 -5.06 17.94 6.62
N VAL A 469 -4.96 16.76 6.01
CA VAL A 469 -3.68 16.13 5.69
C VAL A 469 -3.05 17.04 4.66
N LYS A 470 -2.22 17.97 5.16
CA LYS A 470 -1.86 19.21 4.46
C LYS A 470 -1.26 18.98 3.05
N TYR A 471 -0.79 17.78 2.75
CA TYR A 471 -0.16 17.46 1.48
C TYR A 471 -0.34 15.98 1.11
N VAL A 472 -0.85 15.81 -0.11
CA VAL A 472 -1.23 14.54 -0.72
C VAL A 472 -0.60 14.54 -2.11
N TYR A 473 -0.01 13.41 -2.52
CA TYR A 473 0.50 13.30 -3.88
C TYR A 473 -0.66 13.36 -4.89
N ASN A 474 -0.63 14.35 -5.78
CA ASN A 474 -1.63 14.45 -6.84
C ASN A 474 -1.45 13.30 -7.84
N PRO A 475 -2.52 12.92 -8.57
CA PRO A 475 -2.42 11.88 -9.56
C PRO A 475 -1.52 12.32 -10.70
N ASN A 476 -0.72 11.39 -11.20
CA ASN A 476 0.15 11.64 -12.34
C ASN A 476 -0.72 11.97 -13.57
N PRO A 477 -0.53 13.12 -14.23
CA PRO A 477 -1.41 13.58 -15.30
C PRO A 477 -1.40 12.68 -16.54
N ASN A 478 -0.34 11.89 -16.74
CA ASN A 478 -0.19 11.05 -17.93
C ASN A 478 -0.90 9.70 -17.81
N ASN A 479 -1.07 9.19 -16.59
CA ASN A 479 -1.65 7.85 -16.35
C ASN A 479 -2.78 7.83 -15.31
N GLY A 480 -3.04 8.96 -14.65
CA GLY A 480 -4.09 9.13 -13.64
C GLY A 480 -3.75 8.51 -12.29
N LYS A 481 -2.57 7.90 -12.11
CA LYS A 481 -2.25 7.12 -10.93
C LYS A 481 -1.90 8.00 -9.73
N PHE A 482 -2.39 7.64 -8.55
CA PHE A 482 -2.06 8.29 -7.29
C PHE A 482 -1.72 7.27 -6.19
N LEU A 483 -1.06 7.74 -5.14
CA LEU A 483 -0.65 6.95 -3.98
C LEU A 483 -0.89 7.74 -2.69
N LEU A 484 -1.65 7.17 -1.76
CA LEU A 484 -1.88 7.70 -0.41
C LEU A 484 -1.41 6.68 0.63
N ILE A 485 -0.89 7.15 1.76
CA ILE A 485 -0.39 6.30 2.84
C ILE A 485 -1.06 6.74 4.13
N PHE A 486 -1.81 5.83 4.75
CA PHE A 486 -2.61 6.10 5.94
C PHE A 486 -2.22 5.21 7.13
N PRO A 487 -2.12 5.78 8.34
CA PRO A 487 -2.11 4.98 9.57
C PRO A 487 -3.47 4.31 9.82
N PRO A 488 -3.49 3.22 10.60
CA PRO A 488 -4.65 2.37 10.84
C PRO A 488 -5.65 3.03 11.79
N GLY A 489 -6.90 2.57 11.75
CA GLY A 489 -7.94 2.94 12.69
C GLY A 489 -8.40 4.39 12.55
N LYS A 490 -8.39 4.90 11.31
CA LYS A 490 -8.73 6.29 11.01
C LYS A 490 -9.69 6.40 9.83
N ASN A 491 -10.52 7.43 9.86
CA ASN A 491 -11.43 7.75 8.77
C ASN A 491 -10.99 9.03 8.05
N TYR A 492 -10.94 8.98 6.72
CA TYR A 492 -10.51 10.09 5.89
C TYR A 492 -11.57 10.47 4.87
N ASP A 493 -11.65 11.77 4.56
CA ASP A 493 -12.38 12.25 3.39
C ASP A 493 -11.36 12.69 2.32
N LEU A 494 -11.40 12.07 1.15
CA LEU A 494 -10.62 12.43 -0.04
C LEU A 494 -11.44 13.38 -0.91
N ILE A 495 -10.93 14.59 -1.11
CA ILE A 495 -11.50 15.60 -2.02
C ILE A 495 -10.72 15.58 -3.32
N ILE A 496 -11.44 15.48 -4.44
CA ILE A 496 -10.91 15.40 -5.79
C ILE A 496 -11.37 16.63 -6.57
N GLU A 497 -10.41 17.45 -7.00
CA GLU A 497 -10.66 18.63 -7.83
C GLU A 497 -10.08 18.39 -9.23
N ALA A 498 -10.94 18.24 -10.25
CA ALA A 498 -10.54 18.05 -11.63
C ALA A 498 -11.16 19.12 -12.53
N GLU A 499 -10.43 19.60 -13.53
CA GLU A 499 -10.92 20.64 -14.43
C GLU A 499 -12.16 20.15 -15.22
N GLY A 500 -13.22 20.97 -15.25
CA GLY A 500 -14.49 20.63 -15.91
C GLY A 500 -15.47 19.80 -15.06
N PHE A 501 -15.12 19.46 -13.81
CA PHE A 501 -15.95 18.73 -12.87
C PHE A 501 -16.11 19.50 -11.55
N LEU A 502 -17.17 19.26 -10.79
CA LEU A 502 -17.27 19.81 -9.44
C LEU A 502 -16.34 19.04 -8.48
N PRO A 503 -15.89 19.65 -7.37
CA PRO A 503 -15.09 18.94 -6.36
C PRO A 503 -15.85 17.78 -5.74
N GLN A 504 -15.30 16.57 -5.84
CA GLN A 504 -15.92 15.33 -5.36
C GLN A 504 -15.38 14.91 -4.01
N LEU A 505 -16.25 14.37 -3.15
CA LEU A 505 -15.92 13.84 -1.83
C LEU A 505 -16.02 12.31 -1.83
N VAL A 506 -14.92 11.62 -1.57
CA VAL A 506 -14.85 10.15 -1.45
C VAL A 506 -14.40 9.79 -0.04
N ASN A 507 -15.19 8.98 0.67
CA ASN A 507 -14.80 8.51 2.00
C ASN A 507 -13.83 7.34 1.92
N ILE A 508 -12.79 7.34 2.77
CA ILE A 508 -11.82 6.26 2.92
C ILE A 508 -11.76 5.88 4.40
N TYR A 509 -12.40 4.77 4.74
CA TYR A 509 -12.29 4.19 6.08
C TYR A 509 -11.10 3.23 6.13
N VAL A 510 -10.14 3.51 7.01
CA VAL A 510 -9.03 2.61 7.31
C VAL A 510 -9.33 1.90 8.63
N PRO A 511 -9.63 0.59 8.63
CA PRO A 511 -9.95 -0.13 9.85
C PRO A 511 -8.77 -0.14 10.81
N ASN A 512 -9.06 -0.37 12.10
CA ASN A 512 -8.01 -0.59 13.08
C ASN A 512 -7.38 -1.96 12.83
N GLN A 513 -6.22 -1.97 12.19
CA GLN A 513 -5.51 -3.16 11.74
C GLN A 513 -4.10 -3.19 12.31
N THR A 514 -3.63 -4.39 12.63
CA THR A 514 -2.25 -4.64 13.09
C THR A 514 -1.33 -5.06 11.94
N TYR A 515 -1.81 -4.96 10.70
CA TYR A 515 -1.11 -5.42 9.51
C TYR A 515 -1.13 -4.40 8.37
N PHE A 516 -0.22 -4.58 7.41
CA PHE A 516 -0.16 -3.77 6.19
C PHE A 516 -1.31 -4.13 5.24
N TYR A 517 -1.89 -3.14 4.57
CA TYR A 517 -3.02 -3.34 3.68
C TYR A 517 -2.96 -2.49 2.41
N GLU A 518 -3.34 -3.05 1.26
CA GLU A 518 -3.45 -2.30 0.00
C GLU A 518 -4.90 -2.17 -0.45
N LEU A 519 -5.30 -0.92 -0.68
CA LEU A 519 -6.58 -0.57 -1.28
C LEU A 519 -6.32 0.03 -2.66
N TYR A 520 -6.86 -0.57 -3.72
CA TYR A 520 -6.87 0.03 -5.04
C TYR A 520 -8.20 0.76 -5.29
N GLN A 521 -8.15 2.01 -5.73
CA GLN A 521 -9.33 2.81 -6.07
C GLN A 521 -9.28 3.29 -7.53
N GLU A 522 -10.22 2.85 -8.36
CA GLU A 522 -10.45 3.46 -9.68
C GLU A 522 -11.61 4.45 -9.57
N ILE A 523 -11.31 5.73 -9.78
CA ILE A 523 -12.29 6.81 -9.74
C ILE A 523 -12.51 7.31 -11.17
N ASN A 524 -13.76 7.20 -11.64
CA ASN A 524 -14.16 7.61 -12.97
C ASN A 524 -15.11 8.82 -12.89
N LEU A 525 -14.77 9.89 -13.60
CA LEU A 525 -15.57 11.11 -13.71
C LEU A 525 -16.17 11.22 -15.12
N LYS A 526 -17.49 11.33 -15.25
CA LYS A 526 -18.16 11.45 -16.56
C LYS A 526 -19.17 12.56 -16.56
N SER A 527 -19.09 13.47 -17.51
CA SER A 527 -20.15 14.46 -17.72
C SER A 527 -21.41 13.78 -18.26
N ILE A 528 -22.57 14.19 -17.75
CA ILE A 528 -23.87 13.79 -18.28
C ILE A 528 -24.31 14.90 -19.24
N THR A 529 -24.39 14.56 -20.52
CA THR A 529 -24.78 15.49 -21.58
C THR A 529 -26.16 15.12 -22.09
N SER A 530 -27.02 16.13 -22.28
CA SER A 530 -28.31 15.98 -22.96
C SER A 530 -28.54 17.21 -23.84
N LEU A 531 -28.95 17.01 -25.09
CA LEU A 531 -29.20 18.04 -26.10
C LEU A 531 -27.98 18.96 -26.33
N GLY A 532 -26.79 18.36 -26.33
CA GLY A 532 -25.51 19.08 -26.46
C GLY A 532 -25.13 19.96 -25.26
N LYS A 533 -25.89 19.91 -24.15
CA LYS A 533 -25.59 20.64 -22.91
C LYS A 533 -25.15 19.69 -21.81
N ILE A 534 -24.17 20.08 -21.01
CA ILE A 534 -23.80 19.34 -19.80
C ILE A 534 -24.86 19.63 -18.74
N VAL A 535 -25.63 18.60 -18.38
CA VAL A 535 -26.72 18.68 -17.40
C VAL A 535 -26.34 18.06 -16.06
N GLY A 536 -25.16 17.41 -15.96
CA GLY A 536 -24.67 16.83 -14.72
C GLY A 536 -23.33 16.12 -14.87
N GLU A 537 -22.98 15.33 -13.87
CA GLU A 537 -21.80 14.48 -13.84
C GLU A 537 -22.09 13.18 -13.06
N GLN A 538 -21.36 12.13 -13.37
CA GLN A 538 -21.40 10.84 -12.70
C GLN A 538 -20.00 10.53 -12.16
N VAL A 539 -19.95 10.12 -10.90
CA VAL A 539 -18.74 9.64 -10.24
C VAL A 539 -18.93 8.17 -9.93
N THR A 540 -18.01 7.35 -10.41
CA THR A 540 -17.93 5.94 -10.05
C THR A 540 -16.63 5.69 -9.31
N VAL A 541 -16.71 5.18 -8.09
CA VAL A 541 -15.57 4.68 -7.33
C VAL A 541 -15.65 3.16 -7.32
N LYS A 542 -14.58 2.51 -7.78
CA LYS A 542 -14.40 1.07 -7.65
C LYS A 542 -13.27 0.84 -6.66
N ASN A 543 -13.59 0.21 -5.54
CA ASN A 543 -12.61 -0.21 -4.57
C ASN A 543 -12.27 -1.67 -4.82
N THR A 544 -11.00 -1.98 -4.92
CA THR A 544 -10.50 -3.33 -4.98
C THR A 544 -9.54 -3.55 -3.83
N PHE A 545 -9.89 -4.48 -2.96
CA PHE A 545 -9.15 -4.79 -1.75
C PHE A 545 -8.19 -5.95 -2.00
N TYR A 546 -6.93 -5.80 -1.58
CA TYR A 546 -5.91 -6.83 -1.73
C TYR A 546 -5.25 -7.13 -0.39
N ASP A 547 -5.45 -8.34 0.13
CA ASP A 547 -4.68 -8.85 1.28
C ASP A 547 -3.40 -9.54 0.78
N ILE A 548 -2.24 -8.99 1.15
CA ILE A 548 -0.93 -9.41 0.63
C ILE A 548 -0.45 -10.74 1.23
N ASN A 549 -1.03 -11.20 2.35
CA ASN A 549 -0.66 -12.51 2.90
C ASN A 549 -1.08 -13.68 1.99
N SER A 550 -2.11 -13.48 1.16
CA SER A 550 -2.63 -14.49 0.22
C SER A 550 -1.89 -14.57 -1.13
N ILE A 551 -1.10 -13.54 -1.47
CA ILE A 551 -0.57 -13.35 -2.84
C ILE A 551 0.83 -13.95 -3.03
N SER A 552 1.50 -14.43 -1.96
CA SER A 552 2.83 -15.00 -2.12
C SER A 552 2.87 -16.32 -2.89
N ASP A 553 1.73 -17.04 -3.03
CA ASP A 553 1.79 -18.47 -3.38
C ASP A 553 1.10 -18.94 -4.67
N SER A 554 0.30 -18.18 -5.42
CA SER A 554 -0.09 -18.66 -6.77
C SER A 554 -0.94 -17.72 -7.63
N ILE A 555 -0.46 -17.32 -8.80
CA ILE A 555 -1.36 -17.01 -9.92
C ILE A 555 -0.80 -17.74 -11.14
N SER A 556 -1.47 -18.82 -11.55
CA SER A 556 -1.44 -19.30 -12.93
C SER A 556 -2.76 -19.98 -13.30
N ASN A 557 -3.58 -19.25 -14.08
CA ASN A 557 -4.54 -19.74 -15.08
C ASN A 557 -5.78 -20.54 -14.63
N THR A 558 -6.92 -19.90 -14.31
CA THR A 558 -8.29 -20.44 -14.57
C THR A 558 -9.39 -19.48 -14.07
N ILE A 559 -9.96 -18.62 -14.92
CA ILE A 559 -11.10 -17.75 -14.52
C ILE A 559 -12.43 -18.15 -15.19
N ASP A 560 -12.45 -18.79 -16.36
CA ASP A 560 -13.71 -19.02 -17.09
C ASP A 560 -14.50 -20.30 -16.69
N THR A 561 -13.92 -21.19 -15.87
CA THR A 561 -14.58 -22.46 -15.48
C THR A 561 -15.30 -22.39 -14.12
N ILE A 562 -14.93 -21.40 -13.29
CA ILE A 562 -15.38 -21.28 -11.88
C ILE A 562 -16.84 -20.80 -11.81
N THR A 563 -17.23 -19.89 -12.69
CA THR A 563 -18.54 -19.22 -12.67
C THR A 563 -19.71 -20.17 -12.93
N LYS A 564 -19.49 -21.29 -13.63
CA LYS A 564 -20.56 -22.24 -14.02
C LYS A 564 -20.87 -23.29 -12.95
N ASN A 565 -19.93 -23.59 -12.06
CA ASN A 565 -20.08 -24.62 -11.02
C ASN A 565 -20.48 -24.04 -9.66
N TYR A 566 -20.25 -22.75 -9.42
CA TYR A 566 -20.60 -22.07 -8.17
C TYR A 566 -22.12 -21.99 -7.93
N ASN A 567 -22.89 -21.75 -9.00
CA ASN A 567 -24.36 -21.67 -8.90
C ASN A 567 -25.01 -23.03 -8.59
N VAL A 568 -24.39 -24.14 -9.01
CA VAL A 568 -24.87 -25.50 -8.72
C VAL A 568 -24.59 -25.86 -7.27
N LEU A 569 -23.47 -25.39 -6.70
CA LEU A 569 -23.12 -25.59 -5.29
C LEU A 569 -24.07 -24.84 -4.36
N LEU A 570 -24.45 -23.60 -4.71
CA LEU A 570 -25.42 -22.82 -3.93
C LEU A 570 -26.81 -23.48 -3.90
N GLN A 571 -27.26 -24.04 -5.03
CA GLN A 571 -28.55 -24.75 -5.12
C GLN A 571 -28.57 -26.03 -4.25
N ILE A 572 -27.46 -26.78 -4.23
CA ILE A 572 -27.34 -28.00 -3.41
C ILE A 572 -27.25 -27.64 -1.91
N ILE A 573 -26.62 -26.51 -1.56
CA ILE A 573 -26.60 -26.01 -0.18
C ILE A 573 -28.00 -25.58 0.27
N GLU A 574 -28.79 -24.93 -0.60
CA GLU A 574 -30.21 -24.62 -0.35
C GLU A 574 -31.05 -25.89 -0.17
N ASP A 575 -30.84 -26.91 -0.99
CA ASP A 575 -31.56 -28.19 -0.90
C ASP A 575 -31.18 -28.98 0.37
N ILE A 576 -29.93 -28.86 0.82
CA ILE A 576 -29.46 -29.45 2.09
C ILE A 576 -30.02 -28.71 3.29
N ILE A 577 -30.09 -27.37 3.25
CA ILE A 577 -30.70 -26.56 4.33
C ILE A 577 -32.21 -26.87 4.43
N ASN A 578 -32.91 -26.97 3.29
CA ASN A 578 -34.34 -27.30 3.26
C ASN A 578 -34.66 -28.73 3.70
N SER A 579 -33.73 -29.68 3.53
CA SER A 579 -33.91 -31.07 3.95
C SER A 579 -33.41 -31.37 5.37
N THR A 580 -32.56 -30.52 5.94
CA THR A 580 -32.06 -30.68 7.32
C THR A 580 -33.01 -30.14 8.40
N ASP A 581 -33.99 -29.31 8.04
CA ASP A 581 -35.02 -28.82 8.97
C ASP A 581 -36.12 -29.84 9.31
N SER A 582 -36.10 -31.07 8.76
CA SER A 582 -37.22 -32.01 8.93
C SER A 582 -36.93 -33.42 9.48
N LEU A 583 -35.70 -33.89 9.74
CA LEU A 583 -35.53 -35.30 10.17
C LEU A 583 -34.41 -35.56 11.19
N GLN A 584 -34.71 -36.47 12.13
CA GLN A 584 -33.91 -36.85 13.30
C GLN A 584 -32.74 -37.81 12.98
N LYS A 585 -31.75 -37.77 13.87
CA LYS A 585 -30.37 -38.31 13.82
C LYS A 585 -30.13 -39.76 13.36
N ASN A 586 -31.15 -40.58 13.08
CA ASN A 586 -30.99 -42.02 12.89
C ASN A 586 -31.24 -42.52 11.44
N GLU A 587 -31.47 -41.64 10.47
CA GLU A 587 -31.63 -42.03 9.04
C GLU A 587 -30.45 -41.61 8.14
N ILE A 588 -29.34 -41.12 8.72
CA ILE A 588 -28.13 -40.73 7.97
C ILE A 588 -27.42 -41.96 7.34
N SER A 589 -27.60 -43.17 7.90
CA SER A 589 -26.96 -44.38 7.37
C SER A 589 -27.62 -44.94 6.09
N PHE A 590 -28.86 -44.54 5.77
CA PHE A 590 -29.54 -45.03 4.57
C PHE A 590 -29.12 -44.27 3.29
N LEU A 591 -28.60 -43.05 3.45
CA LEU A 591 -28.07 -42.23 2.35
C LEU A 591 -26.62 -42.58 2.00
N SER A 592 -25.79 -43.00 2.97
CA SER A 592 -24.41 -43.43 2.69
C SER A 592 -24.38 -44.65 1.79
N ASP A 593 -25.29 -45.59 2.00
CA ASP A 593 -25.24 -46.91 1.36
C ASP A 593 -25.78 -46.87 -0.08
N ASN A 594 -26.63 -45.88 -0.41
CA ASN A 594 -27.17 -45.73 -1.76
C ASN A 594 -26.33 -44.83 -2.69
N LEU A 595 -25.38 -44.04 -2.15
CA LEU A 595 -24.47 -43.22 -2.96
C LEU A 595 -23.31 -44.02 -3.58
N TYR A 596 -22.97 -45.18 -3.03
CA TYR A 596 -21.88 -46.03 -3.54
C TYR A 596 -22.27 -46.95 -4.70
N SER A 597 -23.57 -47.15 -4.99
CA SER A 597 -24.01 -48.10 -6.02
C SER A 597 -24.28 -47.48 -7.41
N VAL A 598 -24.20 -46.15 -7.55
CA VAL A 598 -24.51 -45.45 -8.82
C VAL A 598 -23.26 -45.12 -9.65
N SER A 599 -22.05 -45.19 -9.09
CA SER A 599 -20.86 -44.67 -9.80
C SER A 599 -20.10 -45.65 -10.69
N GLU A 600 -20.53 -46.92 -10.86
CA GLU A 600 -19.80 -47.90 -11.69
C GLU A 600 -20.48 -48.29 -13.02
N LYS A 601 -21.56 -47.62 -13.43
CA LYS A 601 -22.21 -47.95 -14.73
C LYS A 601 -22.41 -46.83 -15.73
N ASN A 602 -21.75 -45.67 -15.60
CA ASN A 602 -21.73 -44.69 -16.68
C ASN A 602 -20.33 -44.09 -16.94
N ASN A 603 -19.83 -44.36 -18.13
CA ASN A 603 -18.85 -43.53 -18.82
C ASN A 603 -19.37 -42.07 -18.89
N LYS A 604 -18.45 -41.13 -18.66
CA LYS A 604 -18.61 -39.68 -18.41
C LYS A 604 -18.87 -39.29 -16.95
N SER A 605 -18.05 -38.32 -16.55
CA SER A 605 -18.05 -37.54 -15.30
C SER A 605 -17.30 -38.16 -14.12
N ALA A 606 -16.71 -37.24 -13.36
CA ALA A 606 -15.59 -37.43 -12.46
C ALA A 606 -15.95 -38.22 -11.20
N ASN A 607 -15.06 -39.13 -10.82
CA ASN A 607 -15.00 -39.67 -9.47
C ASN A 607 -13.59 -39.38 -8.94
N LYS A 608 -13.46 -38.36 -8.10
CA LYS A 608 -12.31 -38.21 -7.21
C LYS A 608 -12.82 -38.30 -5.79
N ASP A 609 -12.27 -39.28 -5.11
CA ASP A 609 -12.48 -39.63 -3.71
C ASP A 609 -12.19 -38.42 -2.79
N TYR A 610 -13.23 -37.90 -2.13
CA TYR A 610 -13.16 -36.74 -1.24
C TYR A 610 -12.84 -37.11 0.22
N SER A 611 -12.63 -38.39 0.51
CA SER A 611 -12.26 -38.85 1.85
C SER A 611 -10.93 -38.23 2.32
N ASN A 612 -10.00 -37.96 1.39
CA ASN A 612 -8.78 -37.22 1.67
C ASN A 612 -9.02 -35.73 1.98
N LEU A 613 -10.00 -35.11 1.34
CA LEU A 613 -10.38 -33.70 1.56
C LEU A 613 -11.09 -33.52 2.91
N LEU A 614 -11.98 -34.44 3.26
CA LEU A 614 -12.63 -34.47 4.58
C LEU A 614 -11.63 -34.73 5.71
N ASN A 615 -10.66 -35.63 5.48
CA ASN A 615 -9.55 -35.84 6.40
C ASN A 615 -8.62 -34.62 6.49
N LEU A 616 -8.41 -33.88 5.40
CA LEU A 616 -7.66 -32.62 5.39
C LEU A 616 -8.38 -31.49 6.13
N ILE A 617 -9.72 -31.39 6.01
CA ILE A 617 -10.52 -30.39 6.74
C ILE A 617 -10.47 -30.67 8.25
N ASN A 618 -10.66 -31.92 8.67
CA ASN A 618 -10.58 -32.30 10.07
C ASN A 618 -9.14 -32.24 10.63
N LYS A 619 -8.13 -32.49 9.77
CA LYS A 619 -6.71 -32.29 10.11
C LYS A 619 -6.36 -30.80 10.19
N ALA A 620 -6.85 -29.94 9.30
CA ALA A 620 -6.63 -28.48 9.31
C ALA A 620 -7.27 -27.78 10.53
N ILE A 621 -8.45 -28.24 10.96
CA ILE A 621 -9.08 -27.80 12.23
C ILE A 621 -8.22 -28.22 13.44
N SER A 622 -7.52 -29.35 13.36
CA SER A 622 -6.72 -29.90 14.47
C SER A 622 -5.22 -29.56 14.43
N THR A 623 -4.67 -29.05 13.32
CA THR A 623 -3.22 -28.77 13.18
C THR A 623 -2.87 -27.31 12.92
N THR A 624 -3.81 -26.37 12.81
CA THR A 624 -3.53 -24.95 12.45
C THR A 624 -2.59 -24.84 11.25
N ASP A 625 -3.01 -25.39 10.11
CA ASP A 625 -2.22 -25.37 8.88
C ASP A 625 -2.68 -24.24 7.94
N SER A 626 -1.84 -23.22 7.86
CA SER A 626 -1.95 -21.99 7.06
C SER A 626 -2.20 -22.20 5.57
N THR A 627 -1.94 -23.39 5.04
CA THR A 627 -2.15 -23.69 3.61
C THR A 627 -3.62 -23.83 3.22
N THR A 628 -4.51 -24.17 4.16
CA THR A 628 -5.97 -24.28 3.90
C THR A 628 -6.68 -22.93 4.06
N LEU A 629 -6.15 -22.03 4.88
CA LEU A 629 -6.58 -20.63 4.98
C LEU A 629 -6.24 -19.86 3.70
N ASN A 630 -5.07 -20.10 3.09
CA ASN A 630 -4.63 -19.46 1.84
C ASN A 630 -5.49 -19.80 0.59
N VAL A 631 -6.31 -20.85 0.64
CA VAL A 631 -7.24 -21.19 -0.47
C VAL A 631 -8.60 -20.49 -0.31
N LEU A 632 -9.04 -20.23 0.93
CA LEU A 632 -10.19 -19.36 1.27
C LEU A 632 -9.89 -17.89 0.94
N GLU A 633 -8.62 -17.50 1.07
CA GLU A 633 -8.12 -16.14 0.87
C GLU A 633 -7.92 -15.77 -0.61
N LYS A 634 -8.29 -16.62 -1.57
CA LYS A 634 -8.06 -16.39 -3.01
C LYS A 634 -9.32 -16.09 -3.84
N ASN A 635 -10.49 -16.11 -3.18
CA ASN A 635 -11.78 -15.60 -3.69
C ASN A 635 -12.06 -14.15 -3.21
N THR A 636 -11.01 -13.41 -2.83
CA THR A 636 -11.01 -12.22 -1.94
C THR A 636 -10.86 -10.87 -2.64
N ILE A 637 -11.19 -10.77 -3.93
CA ILE A 637 -11.34 -9.47 -4.58
C ILE A 637 -12.78 -8.99 -4.33
N TYR A 638 -13.01 -8.29 -3.22
CA TYR A 638 -14.24 -7.52 -3.04
C TYR A 638 -14.13 -6.27 -3.92
N ILE A 639 -14.91 -6.23 -5.02
CA ILE A 639 -15.06 -5.02 -5.82
C ILE A 639 -16.31 -4.31 -5.34
N ASP A 640 -16.12 -3.30 -4.49
CA ASP A 640 -17.20 -2.38 -4.16
C ASP A 640 -17.30 -1.34 -5.27
N LYS A 641 -18.48 -1.18 -5.85
CA LYS A 641 -18.72 -0.17 -6.89
C LYS A 641 -19.83 0.75 -6.41
N THR A 642 -19.45 1.93 -5.95
CA THR A 642 -20.39 3.01 -5.67
C THR A 642 -20.45 3.94 -6.88
N SER A 643 -21.64 4.19 -7.41
CA SER A 643 -21.85 5.16 -8.48
C SER A 643 -22.89 6.18 -8.06
N GLN A 644 -22.56 7.45 -8.19
CA GLN A 644 -23.45 8.57 -7.86
C GLN A 644 -23.53 9.52 -9.05
N SER A 645 -24.74 10.01 -9.33
CA SER A 645 -25.02 10.99 -10.39
C SER A 645 -25.45 12.30 -9.76
N TYR A 646 -24.91 13.41 -10.26
CA TYR A 646 -25.19 14.77 -9.80
C TYR A 646 -25.68 15.62 -10.97
N PHE A 647 -26.86 16.23 -10.84
CA PHE A 647 -27.43 17.09 -11.89
C PHE A 647 -27.27 18.58 -11.58
N TYR A 648 -26.96 19.37 -12.61
CA TYR A 648 -26.82 20.83 -12.52
C TYR A 648 -28.15 21.51 -12.78
N ALA A 649 -28.44 22.59 -12.05
CA ALA A 649 -29.64 23.37 -12.31
C ALA A 649 -29.42 24.28 -13.52
N GLU A 650 -30.42 24.40 -14.39
CA GLU A 650 -30.34 25.08 -15.69
C GLU A 650 -29.92 26.57 -15.62
N ASN A 651 -29.95 27.17 -14.42
CA ASN A 651 -29.52 28.54 -14.18
C ASN A 651 -28.56 28.72 -12.98
N LYS A 652 -28.08 27.64 -12.35
CA LYS A 652 -27.19 27.71 -11.17
C LYS A 652 -26.26 26.49 -11.09
N MET A 653 -24.98 26.67 -11.43
CA MET A 653 -23.92 25.73 -11.03
C MET A 653 -23.58 25.78 -9.52
N ASN A 654 -24.31 26.56 -8.70
CA ASN A 654 -23.73 27.17 -7.50
C ASN A 654 -24.17 26.60 -6.14
N LYS A 655 -24.71 25.39 -6.03
CA LYS A 655 -25.04 24.81 -4.71
C LYS A 655 -23.92 23.88 -4.21
N LEU A 656 -22.68 24.37 -4.22
CA LEU A 656 -21.63 23.75 -3.44
C LEU A 656 -21.93 23.96 -1.96
N VAL A 657 -21.77 22.91 -1.16
CA VAL A 657 -21.94 22.99 0.29
C VAL A 657 -20.58 23.36 0.90
N PRO A 658 -20.53 24.38 1.77
CA PRO A 658 -19.30 24.72 2.49
C PRO A 658 -18.97 23.60 3.48
N TYR A 659 -17.79 23.02 3.33
CA TYR A 659 -17.16 22.07 4.22
C TYR A 659 -16.02 22.81 4.95
N VAL A 660 -16.24 23.14 6.22
CA VAL A 660 -15.34 24.03 7.00
C VAL A 660 -14.39 23.21 7.86
N ILE A 661 -13.08 23.45 7.72
CA ILE A 661 -12.01 22.76 8.45
C ILE A 661 -10.99 23.78 8.90
N ASN A 662 -10.75 23.89 10.21
CA ASN A 662 -9.72 24.78 10.75
C ASN A 662 -9.74 26.19 10.11
N PHE A 663 -10.95 26.75 9.94
CA PHE A 663 -11.20 28.07 9.33
C PHE A 663 -11.04 28.16 7.80
N ASP A 664 -10.66 27.09 7.11
CA ASP A 664 -10.73 26.96 5.64
C ASP A 664 -12.10 26.43 5.22
N THR A 665 -12.68 26.98 4.16
CA THR A 665 -14.00 26.57 3.64
C THR A 665 -13.83 25.95 2.26
N ILE A 666 -14.00 24.63 2.17
CA ILE A 666 -13.94 23.88 0.93
C ILE A 666 -15.36 23.72 0.40
N PHE A 667 -15.58 24.02 -0.86
CA PHE A 667 -16.90 23.93 -1.46
C PHE A 667 -17.01 22.61 -2.24
N THR A 668 -17.83 21.67 -1.76
CA THR A 668 -17.98 20.33 -2.37
C THR A 668 -19.44 20.03 -2.72
N VAL A 669 -19.66 19.00 -3.54
CA VAL A 669 -20.99 18.37 -3.65
C VAL A 669 -21.19 17.37 -2.52
N GLN A 670 -22.37 17.35 -1.88
CA GLN A 670 -22.72 16.26 -0.96
C GLN A 670 -23.12 15.02 -1.76
N PRO A 671 -22.69 13.81 -1.36
CA PRO A 671 -23.13 12.58 -2.00
C PRO A 671 -24.65 12.43 -1.90
N VAL A 672 -25.34 12.47 -3.06
CA VAL A 672 -26.75 12.12 -3.17
C VAL A 672 -26.79 10.68 -3.66
N ASN A 673 -27.23 9.77 -2.78
CA ASN A 673 -27.44 8.38 -3.16
C ASN A 673 -28.74 8.29 -3.98
N THR A 674 -28.62 8.27 -5.30
CA THR A 674 -29.77 8.12 -6.21
C THR A 674 -30.27 6.67 -6.33
N GLN A 675 -29.72 5.72 -5.56
CA GLN A 675 -30.08 4.28 -5.59
C GLN A 675 -30.93 3.80 -4.40
N ILE A 676 -31.47 4.67 -3.55
CA ILE A 676 -32.23 4.25 -2.35
C ILE A 676 -33.59 3.58 -2.68
N ASP A 677 -33.93 3.35 -3.95
CA ASP A 677 -35.12 2.57 -4.33
C ASP A 677 -34.90 1.04 -4.39
N LYS A 678 -33.70 0.52 -4.08
CA LYS A 678 -33.39 -0.93 -4.23
C LYS A 678 -33.47 -1.81 -2.98
N GLU A 679 -33.67 -1.26 -1.78
CA GLU A 679 -33.78 -2.09 -0.56
C GLU A 679 -35.21 -2.51 -0.21
N SER A 680 -36.20 -2.19 -1.04
CA SER A 680 -37.58 -2.66 -0.87
C SER A 680 -37.94 -3.80 -1.83
N GLU A 681 -37.17 -4.89 -1.90
CA GLU A 681 -37.62 -6.10 -2.61
C GLU A 681 -36.87 -7.38 -2.18
N HIS A 682 -37.41 -8.09 -1.17
CA HIS A 682 -37.24 -9.53 -0.99
C HIS A 682 -38.55 -10.19 -0.50
N ILE A 683 -39.45 -10.43 -1.46
CA ILE A 683 -40.21 -11.66 -1.84
C ILE A 683 -40.08 -12.87 -0.84
N ILE A 684 -41.05 -13.77 -0.51
CA ILE A 684 -42.02 -14.60 -1.28
C ILE A 684 -43.10 -15.25 -0.34
N PRO A 685 -44.10 -16.06 -0.81
CA PRO A 685 -45.51 -15.92 -0.47
C PRO A 685 -46.11 -17.18 0.20
N ASN A 686 -47.41 -17.19 0.50
CA ASN A 686 -48.17 -18.43 0.35
C ASN A 686 -49.67 -18.15 0.14
N LEU A 687 -50.23 -18.86 -0.85
CA LEU A 687 -51.61 -18.84 -1.28
C LEU A 687 -52.54 -19.60 -0.32
N SER A 688 -53.79 -19.17 -0.21
CA SER A 688 -54.93 -20.08 -0.38
C SER A 688 -56.21 -19.33 -0.73
N VAL A 689 -57.01 -20.01 -1.55
CA VAL A 689 -58.13 -19.55 -2.37
C VAL A 689 -59.46 -19.78 -1.66
N THR A 690 -60.42 -18.86 -1.80
CA THR A 690 -61.85 -19.24 -1.92
C THR A 690 -62.61 -18.31 -2.89
N ASN A 691 -63.33 -18.98 -3.78
CA ASN A 691 -64.20 -18.47 -4.85
C ASN A 691 -65.25 -17.43 -4.41
N ILE A 692 -65.61 -16.50 -5.31
CA ILE A 692 -66.98 -16.24 -5.79
C ILE A 692 -66.89 -15.61 -7.20
N LYS A 693 -67.83 -16.02 -8.05
CA LYS A 693 -67.94 -15.76 -9.49
C LYS A 693 -68.53 -14.37 -9.83
N SER A 694 -68.21 -13.98 -11.06
CA SER A 694 -68.98 -13.18 -12.03
C SER A 694 -69.18 -11.67 -11.81
N ASP A 695 -68.39 -10.94 -12.61
CA ASP A 695 -68.78 -9.88 -13.55
C ASP A 695 -68.33 -8.43 -13.27
N SER A 696 -67.69 -7.89 -14.32
CA SER A 696 -67.19 -6.52 -14.58
C SER A 696 -65.86 -6.09 -13.94
N ILE A 697 -64.84 -5.99 -14.80
CA ILE A 697 -63.46 -5.62 -14.50
C ILE A 697 -63.35 -4.10 -14.30
N HIS A 698 -63.12 -3.68 -13.06
CA HIS A 698 -62.34 -2.51 -12.68
C HIS A 698 -61.22 -3.01 -11.76
N VAL A 699 -59.95 -2.80 -12.12
CA VAL A 699 -58.81 -3.09 -11.25
C VAL A 699 -58.04 -1.79 -11.02
N ASN A 700 -58.21 -1.21 -9.85
CA ASN A 700 -57.29 -0.23 -9.27
C ASN A 700 -56.22 -1.00 -8.48
N LYS A 701 -54.97 -0.88 -8.92
CA LYS A 701 -53.76 -1.15 -8.13
C LYS A 701 -53.50 0.09 -7.27
N ILE A 702 -53.27 -0.07 -5.97
CA ILE A 702 -52.82 1.02 -5.11
C ILE A 702 -51.28 0.95 -5.04
N THR A 703 -50.63 1.87 -5.76
CA THR A 703 -49.20 2.17 -5.72
C THR A 703 -49.00 3.41 -4.83
N ASN A 704 -47.93 3.42 -4.02
CA ASN A 704 -47.47 4.63 -3.32
C ASN A 704 -46.85 5.61 -4.35
N ASP A 705 -47.68 6.16 -5.24
CA ASP A 705 -47.23 7.17 -6.21
C ASP A 705 -47.18 8.54 -5.54
N ILE A 706 -46.03 9.21 -5.63
CA ILE A 706 -45.90 10.63 -5.30
C ILE A 706 -46.86 11.40 -6.24
N ASP A 707 -47.84 12.11 -5.68
CA ASP A 707 -48.76 12.93 -6.49
C ASP A 707 -48.01 14.17 -7.03
N LEU A 708 -47.46 14.02 -8.24
CA LEU A 708 -46.75 15.08 -8.96
C LEU A 708 -47.60 16.35 -9.12
N ASN A 709 -48.93 16.26 -9.01
CA ASN A 709 -49.83 17.40 -9.17
C ASN A 709 -49.72 18.43 -8.04
N ILE A 710 -49.25 18.04 -6.85
CA ILE A 710 -49.21 18.88 -5.64
C ILE A 710 -47.85 19.59 -5.45
N LEU A 711 -46.80 19.22 -6.21
CA LEU A 711 -45.47 19.82 -6.11
C LEU A 711 -45.40 21.26 -6.68
N SER A 712 -45.06 22.23 -5.81
CA SER A 712 -44.82 23.63 -6.19
C SER A 712 -43.51 23.81 -6.97
N SER A 713 -43.37 24.89 -7.74
CA SER A 713 -42.17 25.18 -8.55
C SER A 713 -40.90 25.41 -7.70
N GLU A 714 -41.05 25.79 -6.43
CA GLU A 714 -39.93 26.00 -5.50
C GLU A 714 -39.28 24.68 -5.05
N ASN A 715 -39.99 23.57 -5.18
CA ASN A 715 -39.57 22.22 -4.77
C ASN A 715 -38.98 21.43 -5.94
N LYS A 716 -38.78 22.09 -7.08
CA LYS A 716 -38.26 21.50 -8.30
C LYS A 716 -36.94 22.14 -8.64
N LYS A 717 -35.91 21.30 -8.79
CA LYS A 717 -34.63 21.72 -9.36
C LYS A 717 -34.68 21.44 -10.86
N ILE A 718 -34.90 22.48 -11.66
CA ILE A 718 -34.94 22.34 -13.12
C ILE A 718 -33.54 21.97 -13.61
N ILE A 719 -33.42 20.79 -14.21
CA ILE A 719 -32.18 20.25 -14.76
C ILE A 719 -32.05 20.62 -16.24
N LEU A 720 -33.15 20.51 -16.98
CA LEU A 720 -33.20 20.79 -18.41
C LEU A 720 -34.58 21.32 -18.79
N SER A 721 -34.63 22.44 -19.50
CA SER A 721 -35.81 22.93 -20.17
C SER A 721 -35.59 22.86 -21.68
N TYR A 722 -36.56 22.27 -22.36
CA TYR A 722 -36.57 22.14 -23.80
C TYR A 722 -37.92 22.54 -24.37
N THR A 723 -37.94 23.23 -25.51
CA THR A 723 -39.18 23.72 -26.10
C THR A 723 -39.35 23.14 -27.50
N ILE A 724 -40.47 22.45 -27.70
CA ILE A 724 -40.88 21.93 -29.00
C ILE A 724 -41.90 22.90 -29.62
N PRO A 725 -41.53 23.64 -30.69
CA PRO A 725 -42.48 24.46 -31.42
C PRO A 725 -43.35 23.61 -32.35
N TYR A 726 -44.60 24.02 -32.48
CA TYR A 726 -45.55 23.48 -33.44
C TYR A 726 -45.87 24.51 -34.52
N GLU A 727 -46.10 24.03 -35.73
CA GLU A 727 -46.70 24.84 -36.77
C GLU A 727 -48.16 25.14 -36.41
N GLN A 728 -48.66 26.29 -36.89
CA GLN A 728 -50.04 26.69 -36.65
C GLN A 728 -51.00 25.61 -37.17
N ASN A 729 -51.95 25.18 -36.34
CA ASN A 729 -52.92 24.11 -36.60
C ASN A 729 -52.37 22.68 -36.79
N ALA A 730 -51.05 22.45 -36.75
CA ALA A 730 -50.48 21.10 -36.82
C ALA A 730 -50.70 20.31 -35.52
N ILE A 731 -51.06 19.03 -35.58
CA ILE A 731 -51.31 18.18 -34.41
C ILE A 731 -50.06 17.40 -33.97
N SER A 732 -49.18 17.06 -34.91
CA SER A 732 -47.89 16.40 -34.67
C SER A 732 -46.72 17.39 -34.68
N PHE A 733 -45.68 17.09 -33.91
CA PHE A 733 -44.42 17.84 -33.94
C PHE A 733 -43.53 17.34 -35.08
N SER A 734 -42.59 18.18 -35.52
CA SER A 734 -41.63 17.82 -36.57
C SER A 734 -40.73 16.66 -36.13
N GLU A 735 -40.52 15.69 -37.01
CA GLU A 735 -39.74 14.48 -36.72
C GLU A 735 -38.28 14.75 -36.30
N LYS A 736 -37.74 15.93 -36.61
CA LYS A 736 -36.43 16.35 -36.10
C LYS A 736 -36.35 16.39 -34.57
N TYR A 737 -37.47 16.63 -33.88
CA TYR A 737 -37.54 16.63 -32.41
C TYR A 737 -37.71 15.24 -31.80
N SER A 738 -37.93 14.20 -32.62
CA SER A 738 -38.03 12.82 -32.14
C SER A 738 -36.72 12.34 -31.51
N TYR A 739 -35.56 12.75 -32.06
CA TYR A 739 -34.26 12.43 -31.48
C TYR A 739 -34.06 13.09 -30.12
N ASP A 740 -34.46 14.35 -29.98
CA ASP A 740 -34.37 15.10 -28.73
C ASP A 740 -35.23 14.43 -27.62
N LEU A 741 -36.42 13.95 -27.97
CA LEU A 741 -37.30 13.21 -27.06
C LEU A 741 -36.69 11.88 -26.61
N VAL A 742 -36.01 11.16 -27.51
CA VAL A 742 -35.28 9.93 -27.15
C VAL A 742 -34.16 10.24 -26.18
N GLU A 743 -33.40 11.32 -26.40
CA GLU A 743 -32.30 11.71 -25.52
C GLU A 743 -32.80 12.14 -24.12
N ILE A 744 -33.89 12.92 -24.05
CA ILE A 744 -34.55 13.26 -22.78
C ILE A 744 -35.07 12.00 -22.07
N THR A 745 -35.62 11.05 -22.83
CA THR A 745 -36.14 9.79 -22.26
C THR A 745 -35.01 8.96 -21.66
N GLN A 746 -33.90 8.80 -22.38
CA GLN A 746 -32.72 8.08 -21.88
C GLN A 746 -32.13 8.75 -20.63
N LEU A 747 -32.11 10.08 -20.57
CA LEU A 747 -31.68 10.82 -19.38
C LEU A 747 -32.52 10.44 -18.15
N ILE A 748 -33.84 10.37 -18.28
CA ILE A 748 -34.77 10.06 -17.19
C ILE A 748 -34.75 8.56 -16.82
N LEU A 749 -34.58 7.67 -17.80
CA LEU A 749 -34.52 6.22 -17.55
C LEU A 749 -33.24 5.81 -16.83
N ASN A 750 -32.12 6.44 -17.17
CA ASN A 750 -30.84 6.14 -16.54
C ASN A 750 -30.71 6.73 -15.12
N ASN A 751 -31.69 7.51 -14.65
CA ASN A 751 -31.63 8.23 -13.38
C ASN A 751 -33.00 8.23 -12.67
N GLU A 752 -33.13 7.41 -11.62
CA GLU A 752 -34.41 7.15 -10.98
C GLU A 752 -35.10 8.41 -10.43
N GLY A 753 -34.34 9.33 -9.83
CA GLY A 753 -34.86 10.58 -9.23
C GLY A 753 -35.20 11.74 -10.18
N LEU A 754 -35.19 11.54 -11.51
CA LEU A 754 -35.59 12.58 -12.47
C LEU A 754 -37.05 12.40 -12.95
N TYR A 755 -37.74 13.53 -13.08
CA TYR A 755 -39.14 13.64 -13.49
C TYR A 755 -39.28 14.65 -14.63
N LEU A 756 -40.39 14.59 -15.37
CA LEU A 756 -40.63 15.44 -16.53
C LEU A 756 -42.00 16.11 -16.46
N ASP A 757 -42.01 17.45 -16.49
CA ASP A 757 -43.22 18.23 -16.73
C ASP A 757 -43.37 18.50 -18.24
N ILE A 758 -44.57 18.31 -18.78
CA ILE A 758 -44.95 18.54 -20.16
C ILE A 758 -46.02 19.64 -20.18
N ASN A 759 -45.61 20.85 -20.54
CA ASN A 759 -46.45 22.05 -20.45
C ASN A 759 -46.84 22.55 -21.84
N GLY A 760 -48.13 22.44 -22.17
CA GLY A 760 -48.68 22.93 -23.44
C GLY A 760 -49.24 24.35 -23.33
N PHE A 761 -49.05 25.18 -24.37
CA PHE A 761 -49.56 26.56 -24.41
C PHE A 761 -50.46 26.86 -25.62
N THR A 762 -51.62 27.49 -25.37
CA THR A 762 -52.57 27.96 -26.41
C THR A 762 -52.94 29.45 -26.27
N GLU A 763 -53.57 30.00 -27.31
CA GLU A 763 -54.10 31.37 -27.39
C GLU A 763 -55.54 31.46 -26.82
N THR A 764 -55.89 32.60 -26.23
CA THR A 764 -57.26 32.89 -25.78
C THR A 764 -58.19 32.97 -26.99
N GLY A 765 -58.98 31.92 -27.23
CA GLY A 765 -59.95 31.89 -28.33
C GLY A 765 -60.46 30.49 -28.68
N ASP A 766 -59.73 29.43 -28.34
CA ASP A 766 -60.22 28.06 -28.48
C ASP A 766 -61.22 27.77 -27.35
N GLN A 767 -62.52 27.76 -27.69
CA GLN A 767 -63.57 27.34 -26.78
C GLN A 767 -63.29 25.89 -26.34
N LEU A 768 -63.09 25.69 -25.04
CA LEU A 768 -62.88 24.41 -24.35
C LEU A 768 -64.04 23.39 -24.49
N ASN A 769 -65.02 23.64 -25.36
CA ASN A 769 -66.17 22.77 -25.57
C ASN A 769 -66.23 22.34 -27.03
N VAL A 770 -65.61 21.19 -27.32
CA VAL A 770 -66.03 20.08 -28.20
C VAL A 770 -64.78 19.19 -28.37
N HIS A 771 -64.90 17.90 -28.07
CA HIS A 771 -63.92 16.82 -28.28
C HIS A 771 -62.51 17.20 -28.79
N GLY A 772 -61.52 17.16 -27.89
CA GLY A 772 -60.09 17.11 -28.23
C GLY A 772 -59.53 18.44 -28.74
N SER A 773 -59.11 19.31 -27.82
CA SER A 773 -58.36 20.51 -28.20
C SER A 773 -57.11 20.13 -29.01
N ILE A 774 -56.75 20.94 -30.00
CA ILE A 774 -55.50 20.76 -30.77
C ILE A 774 -54.32 20.67 -29.78
N LEU A 775 -54.35 21.44 -28.70
CA LEU A 775 -53.35 21.39 -27.63
C LEU A 775 -53.27 20.02 -26.94
N ALA A 776 -54.39 19.45 -26.50
CA ALA A 776 -54.43 18.14 -25.85
C ALA A 776 -53.88 17.05 -26.79
N SER A 777 -54.19 17.14 -28.08
CA SER A 777 -53.68 16.21 -29.11
C SER A 777 -52.16 16.33 -29.29
N ARG A 778 -51.61 17.55 -29.22
CA ARG A 778 -50.16 17.79 -29.27
C ARG A 778 -49.44 17.26 -28.03
N VAL A 779 -49.98 17.51 -26.84
CA VAL A 779 -49.43 17.00 -25.57
C VAL A 779 -49.47 15.47 -25.55
N ASN A 780 -50.58 14.87 -25.97
CA ASN A 780 -50.72 13.41 -26.08
C ASN A 780 -49.78 12.80 -27.11
N ALA A 781 -49.46 13.51 -28.21
CA ALA A 781 -48.48 13.04 -29.18
C ALA A 781 -47.07 12.95 -28.57
N VAL A 782 -46.69 13.93 -27.73
CA VAL A 782 -45.41 13.89 -26.99
C VAL A 782 -45.41 12.79 -25.93
N ILE A 783 -46.47 12.69 -25.12
CA ILE A 783 -46.62 11.61 -24.12
C ILE A 783 -46.56 10.24 -24.80
N GLY A 784 -47.28 10.04 -25.90
CA GLY A 784 -47.27 8.79 -26.66
C GLY A 784 -45.87 8.42 -27.15
N LYS A 785 -45.07 9.40 -27.58
CA LYS A 785 -43.68 9.15 -27.96
C LYS A 785 -42.80 8.78 -26.76
N LEU A 786 -42.93 9.48 -25.63
CA LEU A 786 -42.18 9.18 -24.40
C LEU A 786 -42.50 7.79 -23.84
N LEU A 787 -43.79 7.42 -23.80
CA LEU A 787 -44.24 6.10 -23.38
C LEU A 787 -43.75 4.98 -24.31
N ALA A 788 -43.69 5.24 -25.62
CA ALA A 788 -43.13 4.30 -26.60
C ALA A 788 -41.63 4.04 -26.38
N GLU A 789 -40.91 4.96 -25.75
CA GLU A 789 -39.51 4.81 -25.33
C GLU A 789 -39.39 4.25 -23.89
N ASN A 790 -40.45 3.65 -23.34
CA ASN A 790 -40.52 3.00 -22.02
C ASN A 790 -40.42 3.92 -20.79
N ILE A 791 -40.66 5.23 -20.92
CA ILE A 791 -40.84 6.06 -19.73
C ILE A 791 -42.10 5.62 -18.97
N SER A 792 -41.99 5.48 -17.65
CA SER A 792 -43.16 5.16 -16.82
C SER A 792 -44.05 6.39 -16.64
N TYR A 793 -45.36 6.21 -16.72
CA TYR A 793 -46.33 7.31 -16.62
C TYR A 793 -46.22 8.09 -15.30
N ASN A 794 -45.85 7.43 -14.21
CA ASN A 794 -45.63 8.05 -12.89
C ASN A 794 -44.41 9.01 -12.82
N LYS A 795 -43.56 9.05 -13.86
CA LYS A 795 -42.49 10.06 -14.00
C LYS A 795 -42.92 11.30 -14.79
N LEU A 796 -44.14 11.29 -15.35
CA LEU A 796 -44.66 12.34 -16.20
C LEU A 796 -45.73 13.14 -15.49
N LYS A 797 -45.66 14.46 -15.62
CA LYS A 797 -46.75 15.37 -15.29
C LYS A 797 -47.06 16.21 -16.53
N SER A 798 -48.31 16.22 -16.98
CA SER A 798 -48.74 17.13 -18.04
C SER A 798 -49.58 18.27 -17.46
N SER A 799 -49.47 19.47 -18.06
CA SER A 799 -50.28 20.63 -17.69
C SER A 799 -50.56 21.49 -18.91
N GLU A 800 -51.75 22.10 -18.96
CA GLU A 800 -52.18 22.95 -20.07
C GLU A 800 -52.38 24.39 -19.57
N PHE A 801 -51.77 25.35 -20.28
CA PHE A 801 -51.79 26.77 -19.90
C PHE A 801 -52.27 27.66 -21.05
N VAL A 802 -52.96 28.74 -20.67
CA VAL A 802 -53.30 29.82 -21.60
C VAL A 802 -52.26 30.93 -21.47
N ASN A 803 -51.47 31.16 -22.52
CA ASN A 803 -50.42 32.18 -22.51
C ASN A 803 -50.25 32.84 -23.88
N SER A 804 -50.72 34.08 -23.99
CA SER A 804 -50.69 34.88 -25.22
C SER A 804 -49.28 35.19 -25.77
N LYS A 805 -48.21 34.92 -25.02
CA LYS A 805 -46.82 35.12 -25.46
C LYS A 805 -46.09 33.83 -25.88
N LYS A 806 -46.66 32.65 -25.62
CA LYS A 806 -46.04 31.33 -25.88
C LYS A 806 -46.93 30.42 -26.75
N ILE A 807 -47.55 30.96 -27.78
CA ILE A 807 -48.50 30.21 -28.62
C ILE A 807 -47.78 29.11 -29.44
N ASN A 808 -48.43 27.95 -29.62
CA ASN A 808 -47.96 26.82 -30.41
C ASN A 808 -46.62 26.20 -29.94
N LYS A 809 -46.45 26.04 -28.63
CA LYS A 809 -45.23 25.44 -28.05
C LYS A 809 -45.57 24.44 -26.95
N ILE A 810 -44.73 23.42 -26.81
CA ILE A 810 -44.69 22.52 -25.65
C ILE A 810 -43.35 22.70 -24.95
N ASP A 811 -43.37 23.09 -23.69
CA ASP A 811 -42.18 23.13 -22.84
C ASP A 811 -42.06 21.79 -22.09
N LEU A 812 -40.92 21.15 -22.23
CA LEU A 812 -40.47 19.97 -21.51
C LEU A 812 -39.50 20.41 -20.43
N ILE A 813 -39.83 20.15 -19.17
CA ILE A 813 -39.00 20.53 -18.03
C ILE A 813 -38.62 19.27 -17.28
N VAL A 814 -37.37 18.84 -17.43
CA VAL A 814 -36.79 17.77 -16.61
C VAL A 814 -36.36 18.37 -15.28
N TYR A 815 -36.79 17.78 -14.18
CA TYR A 815 -36.46 18.25 -12.85
C TYR A 815 -36.18 17.11 -11.87
N GLU A 816 -35.40 17.44 -10.86
CA GLU A 816 -35.21 16.65 -9.65
C GLU A 816 -36.11 17.24 -8.55
N ILE A 817 -36.78 16.39 -7.79
CA ILE A 817 -37.58 16.82 -6.63
C ILE A 817 -36.62 17.20 -5.50
N ILE A 818 -36.72 18.42 -4.99
CA ILE A 818 -35.97 18.90 -3.84
C ILE A 818 -36.82 18.63 -2.59
N ASP A 819 -36.30 17.81 -1.68
CA ASP A 819 -36.95 17.54 -0.40
C ASP A 819 -37.18 18.85 0.40
N TYR A 820 -38.42 19.07 0.83
CA TYR A 820 -38.92 20.36 1.33
C TYR A 820 -38.80 20.54 2.85
N GLU A 821 -38.24 19.56 3.58
CA GLU A 821 -38.21 19.62 5.05
C GLU A 821 -37.39 20.79 5.64
N ASN A 822 -36.61 21.53 4.85
CA ASN A 822 -35.70 22.57 5.37
C ASN A 822 -36.05 24.03 5.06
N LYS A 823 -37.12 24.35 4.32
CA LYS A 823 -37.45 25.76 4.01
C LYS A 823 -38.97 26.03 3.90
N ASN A 824 -39.67 26.04 5.04
CA ASN A 824 -40.72 27.04 5.34
C ASN A 824 -41.22 26.92 6.79
N LYS A 825 -40.34 27.31 7.72
CA LYS A 825 -40.65 27.50 9.14
C LYS A 825 -40.89 28.97 9.52
N ASN A 826 -41.35 29.82 8.59
CA ASN A 826 -41.75 31.18 8.93
C ASN A 826 -42.75 31.77 7.92
N LEU A 827 -43.75 32.47 8.47
CA LEU A 827 -44.86 33.22 7.85
C LEU A 827 -46.12 32.41 7.48
N LEU A 828 -46.95 32.12 8.50
CA LEU A 828 -48.20 32.86 8.74
C LEU A 828 -48.94 32.25 9.95
N GLU A 829 -48.60 32.74 11.14
CA GLU A 829 -49.58 32.81 12.24
C GLU A 829 -50.44 34.06 12.07
N LYS A 830 -51.75 33.86 12.33
CA LYS A 830 -52.93 34.75 12.36
C LYS A 830 -53.85 34.47 11.16
N THR A 831 -55.02 33.84 11.30
CA THR A 831 -55.99 33.98 12.40
C THR A 831 -57.09 32.90 12.31
N VAL A 832 -57.61 32.48 13.48
CA VAL A 832 -58.95 31.91 13.79
C VAL A 832 -59.24 30.40 13.52
N GLN A 833 -59.10 29.64 14.61
CA GLN A 833 -60.02 28.64 15.21
C GLN A 833 -60.70 27.51 14.39
N ASN A 834 -60.41 26.28 14.86
CA ASN A 834 -61.32 25.24 15.40
C ASN A 834 -61.41 23.86 14.69
N LYS A 835 -61.15 22.83 15.53
CA LYS A 835 -61.48 21.38 15.48
C LYS A 835 -60.67 20.51 14.50
N SER A 836 -60.21 19.28 14.81
CA SER A 836 -60.20 18.42 16.02
C SER A 836 -59.16 17.31 15.81
N GLN A 837 -58.55 16.80 16.89
CA GLN A 837 -57.62 15.65 16.93
C GLN A 837 -58.23 14.32 16.49
N ASN A 838 -57.36 13.35 16.15
CA ASN A 838 -57.45 12.01 16.72
C ASN A 838 -56.06 11.35 16.90
N LEU A 839 -55.77 10.98 18.15
CA LEU A 839 -54.64 10.16 18.63
C LEU A 839 -55.19 8.76 18.93
N SER A 840 -54.65 7.70 18.33
CA SER A 840 -55.05 6.33 18.69
C SER A 840 -53.96 5.26 18.54
N GLU A 841 -52.67 5.60 18.67
CA GLU A 841 -51.58 4.61 18.51
C GLU A 841 -50.70 4.38 19.76
N PHE A 842 -50.91 5.12 20.85
CA PHE A 842 -50.10 5.00 22.08
C PHE A 842 -50.97 4.73 23.30
N ILE A 843 -50.49 3.81 24.13
CA ILE A 843 -51.17 3.37 25.35
C ILE A 843 -50.22 3.52 26.53
N PHE A 844 -50.60 4.38 27.48
CA PHE A 844 -49.90 4.67 28.72
C PHE A 844 -50.43 3.76 29.83
N ARG A 845 -49.52 3.12 30.56
CA ARG A 845 -49.83 2.27 31.73
C ARG A 845 -48.91 2.64 32.88
N ILE A 846 -49.22 2.27 34.11
CA ILE A 846 -48.41 2.63 35.29
C ILE A 846 -47.77 1.39 35.89
N GLN A 847 -46.44 1.35 35.94
CA GLN A 847 -45.74 0.27 36.62
C GLN A 847 -45.64 0.57 38.11
N LEU A 848 -46.16 -0.34 38.94
CA LEU A 848 -46.16 -0.22 40.40
C LEU A 848 -44.90 -0.80 41.01
N LYS A 849 -44.47 -1.98 40.55
CA LYS A 849 -43.34 -2.71 41.15
C LYS A 849 -42.75 -3.74 40.18
N ALA A 850 -41.47 -4.06 40.39
CA ALA A 850 -40.80 -5.19 39.74
C ALA A 850 -40.24 -6.12 40.81
N LEU A 851 -40.53 -7.41 40.72
CA LEU A 851 -40.12 -8.42 41.70
C LEU A 851 -39.43 -9.58 41.00
N ILE A 852 -38.40 -10.13 41.63
CA ILE A 852 -37.70 -11.33 41.14
C ILE A 852 -38.61 -12.57 41.30
N LYS A 853 -39.42 -12.61 42.36
CA LYS A 853 -40.33 -13.71 42.66
C LYS A 853 -41.77 -13.35 42.29
N LYS A 854 -42.49 -14.30 41.68
CA LYS A 854 -43.85 -14.15 41.19
C LYS A 854 -44.85 -14.04 42.36
N GLU A 855 -45.56 -12.93 42.40
CA GLU A 855 -46.74 -12.66 43.24
C GLU A 855 -48.05 -12.72 42.41
N GLU A 856 -49.15 -13.04 43.08
CA GLU A 856 -50.51 -13.09 42.51
C GLU A 856 -51.13 -11.69 42.42
N SER A 857 -51.92 -11.43 41.37
CA SER A 857 -52.41 -10.09 40.99
C SER A 857 -53.43 -9.47 41.96
N ASP A 858 -53.97 -10.26 42.89
CA ASP A 858 -54.94 -9.91 43.92
C ASP A 858 -54.32 -9.92 45.34
N SER A 859 -53.00 -10.05 45.43
CA SER A 859 -52.25 -9.97 46.68
C SER A 859 -52.50 -8.65 47.42
N LYS A 860 -52.60 -8.73 48.76
CA LYS A 860 -52.69 -7.54 49.65
C LYS A 860 -51.55 -6.54 49.40
N LEU A 861 -50.44 -7.00 48.79
CA LEU A 861 -49.27 -6.22 48.42
C LEU A 861 -49.57 -5.08 47.43
N PHE A 862 -50.69 -5.14 46.70
CA PHE A 862 -51.11 -4.10 45.73
C PHE A 862 -52.17 -3.12 46.28
N ASN A 863 -52.47 -3.16 47.58
CA ASN A 863 -53.42 -2.26 48.27
C ASN A 863 -54.78 -2.10 47.55
N GLY A 864 -55.28 -3.16 46.93
CA GLY A 864 -56.57 -3.17 46.21
C GLY A 864 -56.53 -2.62 44.78
N ILE A 865 -55.36 -2.19 44.28
CA ILE A 865 -55.18 -1.76 42.88
C ILE A 865 -55.14 -2.99 41.99
N LYS A 866 -55.99 -3.01 40.95
CA LYS A 866 -56.00 -4.09 39.96
C LYS A 866 -54.73 -4.02 39.11
N VAL A 867 -53.94 -5.10 39.10
CA VAL A 867 -52.66 -5.17 38.38
C VAL A 867 -52.62 -6.30 37.35
N GLU A 868 -51.95 -6.03 36.24
CA GLU A 868 -51.57 -6.99 35.21
C GLU A 868 -50.08 -7.31 35.36
N ARG A 869 -49.70 -8.58 35.16
CA ARG A 869 -48.32 -9.06 35.36
C ARG A 869 -47.66 -9.36 34.02
N ILE A 870 -46.48 -8.76 33.80
CA ILE A 870 -45.65 -8.97 32.61
C ILE A 870 -44.25 -9.46 33.06
N TYR A 871 -43.70 -10.47 32.38
CA TYR A 871 -42.34 -10.97 32.65
C TYR A 871 -41.38 -10.47 31.58
N HIS A 872 -40.34 -9.74 31.98
CA HIS A 872 -39.37 -9.15 31.04
C HIS A 872 -38.01 -8.92 31.73
N ASN A 873 -36.92 -9.36 31.08
CA ASN A 873 -35.54 -9.31 31.57
C ASN A 873 -35.34 -9.87 32.99
N GLY A 874 -35.92 -11.04 33.26
CA GLY A 874 -35.71 -11.75 34.54
C GLY A 874 -36.52 -11.24 35.74
N LEU A 875 -37.43 -10.28 35.54
CA LEU A 875 -38.26 -9.70 36.59
C LEU A 875 -39.75 -9.76 36.22
N TYR A 876 -40.60 -10.05 37.21
CA TYR A 876 -42.05 -9.91 37.13
C TYR A 876 -42.44 -8.46 37.43
N LYS A 877 -42.93 -7.76 36.41
CA LYS A 877 -43.36 -6.35 36.49
C LYS A 877 -44.87 -6.29 36.59
N TYR A 878 -45.36 -5.53 37.56
CA TYR A 878 -46.79 -5.35 37.81
C TYR A 878 -47.21 -3.96 37.37
N ILE A 879 -48.13 -3.91 36.41
CA ILE A 879 -48.61 -2.68 35.78
C ILE A 879 -50.12 -2.53 35.97
N SER A 880 -50.60 -1.29 36.09
CA SER A 880 -52.01 -0.98 36.31
C SER A 880 -52.46 0.15 35.41
N GLY A 881 -53.73 0.07 35.00
CA GLY A 881 -54.38 1.06 34.13
C GLY A 881 -53.94 0.97 32.67
N GLU A 882 -54.81 1.45 31.79
CA GLU A 882 -54.59 1.53 30.34
C GLU A 882 -55.24 2.83 29.85
N PHE A 883 -54.42 3.77 29.38
CA PHE A 883 -54.85 5.12 29.06
C PHE A 883 -54.33 5.50 27.68
N SER A 884 -55.17 6.02 26.80
CA SER A 884 -54.76 6.58 25.50
C SER A 884 -54.29 8.03 25.59
N ASP A 885 -54.39 8.65 26.78
CA ASP A 885 -54.02 10.04 27.06
C ASP A 885 -52.97 10.11 28.19
N LEU A 886 -51.89 10.86 27.94
CA LEU A 886 -50.75 10.98 28.85
C LEU A 886 -51.09 11.76 30.13
N GLN A 887 -52.01 12.73 30.08
CA GLN A 887 -52.38 13.54 31.22
C GLN A 887 -53.28 12.77 32.19
N ILE A 888 -54.22 11.98 31.66
CA ILE A 888 -55.04 11.05 32.46
C ILE A 888 -54.16 10.01 33.17
N ALA A 889 -53.15 9.47 32.48
CA ALA A 889 -52.19 8.55 33.08
C ALA A 889 -51.37 9.20 34.22
N LYS A 890 -51.03 10.49 34.12
CA LYS A 890 -50.34 11.22 35.20
C LYS A 890 -51.23 11.52 36.41
N GLU A 891 -52.51 11.76 36.20
CA GLU A 891 -53.46 11.91 37.31
C GLU A 891 -53.66 10.60 38.05
N TYR A 892 -53.87 9.49 37.31
CA TYR A 892 -53.92 8.16 37.92
C TYR A 892 -52.60 7.80 38.62
N LEU A 893 -51.44 8.22 38.09
CA LEU A 893 -50.15 8.03 38.74
C LEU A 893 -50.09 8.73 40.12
N LYS A 894 -50.63 9.95 40.22
CA LYS A 894 -50.69 10.69 41.49
C LYS A 894 -51.58 9.98 42.51
N GLU A 895 -52.69 9.38 42.08
CA GLU A 895 -53.57 8.60 42.96
C GLU A 895 -52.89 7.31 43.44
N VAL A 896 -52.28 6.58 42.51
CA VAL A 896 -51.48 5.38 42.79
C VAL A 896 -50.35 5.66 43.79
N LYS A 897 -49.65 6.79 43.63
CA LYS A 897 -48.61 7.22 44.57
C LYS A 897 -49.18 7.53 45.96
N LYS A 898 -50.34 8.19 46.05
CA LYS A 898 -51.04 8.46 47.32
C LYS A 898 -51.50 7.18 48.03
N GLN A 899 -51.73 6.09 47.31
CA GLN A 899 -52.08 4.77 47.87
C GLN A 899 -50.86 3.94 48.32
N GLY A 900 -49.66 4.54 48.29
CA GLY A 900 -48.43 3.98 48.89
C GLY A 900 -47.38 3.48 47.91
N PHE A 901 -47.55 3.71 46.60
CA PHE A 901 -46.58 3.30 45.57
C PHE A 901 -45.75 4.50 45.06
N GLU A 902 -44.94 5.10 45.93
CA GLU A 902 -44.21 6.35 45.63
C GLU A 902 -43.27 6.24 44.42
N ASP A 903 -42.69 5.07 44.17
CA ASP A 903 -41.76 4.80 43.07
C ASP A 903 -42.46 4.42 41.75
N ALA A 904 -43.80 4.44 41.70
CA ALA A 904 -44.52 4.13 40.47
C ALA A 904 -44.20 5.16 39.37
N PHE A 905 -44.18 4.71 38.11
CA PHE A 905 -43.93 5.56 36.96
C PHE A 905 -44.69 5.08 35.71
N ILE A 906 -44.90 6.00 34.76
CA ILE A 906 -45.61 5.72 33.50
C ILE A 906 -44.69 4.96 32.55
N VAL A 907 -45.26 3.94 31.91
CA VAL A 907 -44.64 3.12 30.89
C VAL A 907 -45.50 3.17 29.63
N VAL A 908 -44.87 3.29 28.46
CA VAL A 908 -45.57 3.50 27.20
C VAL A 908 -45.53 2.23 26.36
N PHE A 909 -46.68 1.86 25.80
CA PHE A 909 -46.84 0.77 24.87
C PHE A 909 -47.26 1.33 23.51
N LYS A 910 -46.61 0.86 22.46
CA LYS A 910 -47.00 1.11 21.07
C LYS A 910 -47.29 -0.25 20.44
N ASN A 911 -48.49 -0.44 19.89
CA ASN A 911 -48.93 -1.68 19.24
C ASN A 911 -48.68 -2.95 20.10
N GLY A 912 -48.94 -2.87 21.41
CA GLY A 912 -48.82 -3.98 22.36
C GLY A 912 -47.41 -4.26 22.91
N SER A 913 -46.37 -3.60 22.38
CA SER A 913 -44.98 -3.74 22.85
C SER A 913 -44.56 -2.55 23.70
N ARG A 914 -43.83 -2.81 24.80
CA ARG A 914 -43.37 -1.77 25.73
C ARG A 914 -42.12 -1.07 25.19
N LEU A 915 -42.15 0.26 25.17
CA LEU A 915 -40.98 1.09 24.82
C LEU A 915 -39.96 1.13 25.97
N GLU A 916 -38.67 1.20 25.61
CA GLU A 916 -37.58 1.37 26.57
C GLU A 916 -37.67 2.74 27.29
N GLN A 917 -37.16 2.81 28.53
CA GLN A 917 -37.42 3.95 29.40
C GLN A 917 -36.84 5.28 28.85
N SER A 918 -35.69 5.24 28.16
CA SER A 918 -35.08 6.42 27.51
C SER A 918 -35.94 6.96 26.36
N GLU A 919 -36.48 6.08 25.53
CA GLU A 919 -37.39 6.43 24.43
C GLU A 919 -38.75 6.88 24.94
N ALA A 920 -39.29 6.22 25.97
CA ALA A 920 -40.52 6.62 26.61
C ALA A 920 -40.39 8.00 27.28
N ILE A 921 -39.26 8.32 27.92
CA ILE A 921 -39.01 9.65 28.51
C ILE A 921 -38.87 10.71 27.42
N LYS A 922 -38.20 10.40 26.30
CA LYS A 922 -38.09 11.31 25.16
C LYS A 922 -39.47 11.60 24.55
N LEU A 923 -40.25 10.54 24.32
CA LEU A 923 -41.64 10.62 23.84
C LEU A 923 -42.55 11.39 24.81
N MET A 924 -42.47 11.13 26.11
CA MET A 924 -43.29 11.84 27.11
C MET A 924 -42.90 13.32 27.23
N LYS A 925 -41.63 13.68 27.05
CA LYS A 925 -41.20 15.10 26.98
C LYS A 925 -41.68 15.78 25.71
N GLU A 926 -41.63 15.09 24.57
CA GLU A 926 -42.16 15.58 23.29
C GLU A 926 -43.69 15.75 23.33
N LEU A 927 -44.41 14.90 24.08
CA LEU A 927 -45.85 15.00 24.32
C LEU A 927 -46.26 16.01 25.42
N GLU A 928 -45.36 16.40 26.32
CA GLU A 928 -45.59 17.45 27.34
C GLU A 928 -45.33 18.87 26.82
N LEU A 929 -44.55 18.98 25.73
CA LEU A 929 -44.22 20.23 25.05
C LEU A 929 -45.25 20.61 23.96
N ASN A 930 -46.18 19.69 23.64
CA ASN A 930 -47.35 19.87 22.78
C ASN A 930 -48.62 19.86 23.63
#